data_AF-A0A963ZQG3-F1
#
_entry.id   AF-A0A963ZQG3-F1
#
_cell.length_a   1.000
_cell.length_b   1.000
_cell.length_c   1.000
_cell.angle_alpha   90.00
_cell.angle_beta   90.00
_cell.angle_gamma   90.00
#
_symmetry.space_group_name_H-M   'P 1'
#
loop_
_entity.id
_entity.type
_entity.pdbx_description
1 polymer ?
#
loop_
_entity_poly.entity_id
_entity_poly.type
_entity_poly.pdbx_seq_one_letter_code
_entity_poly.pdbx_strand_id
1 'polypeptide(L)'
;MKLKLIFFLLLAPYIIFSQTNSDCLDCHTDKELTYERNGKEVSLFVAENNIKLSAHGKLNCVQCHSGFDAYDIPHKSGNNIYKVDCAVCHKDIASQNNTDIHHRLKAKNGISIPNCMTCHSYHETKKIAQIENKGKYFCSDCHSETKTADGFHKRNFVSDETCADCHDNVNENRNILAKSVHEKLGCVDCHVYVANNLDDHADEPTLAVEQGCSFCHSDIVKTHQNSIHHIKTSEGNVDAAICSSCHGTHDILPAKDDSSRVNPKNLATTCGNCHDDPLFEEKYEMSVAFPGKMYSQSVHGKHVMAGDTNAANCSTCHGVHNIKNRVQEGSKISPLNLPNTCVECHEKEVIEYKNSVHWMRVQRGIKDAPVCNDCHNEHSVEEITDEGREANRLKMQQETCIGCHENSRVADKYGKKGGQVEQYLESYHGLAAVRGDKDAAMCVDCHNVHSILPSKNPMASTNVNNVTQTCQRCHTEATEIFSRSYSHETESESAKSIENIVSYIYFWLIIAVIGGMFVHNLIIFLFETRRKRRKEKNAIRMPRFTRNEVIQHILLAVSFIVLAITGFALKYPNSFWAEGLRTLGMSEPVRQWVHRASAVLMIILSLYHLFYLLFTARGRDVLMELLPTFKDITDVRDSLMYYLRINKEHPQFNQYDYAEKAEYWALIWGTFVMAVTGLILWFPTMVGDWAPIWLIKVSEIVHFMEAILATLAILVWHWFFVIFRPSEYPMSFTWTDGNMTLEHYRHHHERHFRRIILEWYEFNHEKHPRNKLTNYTSLFKKTLEKNDFNLERVIQGELNKDLELRMWYEEETEKINQKLSES
;
A
#
# COMPACT_ATOMS: atom_id res chain seq x y z
N MET A 1 2.75 -93.01 78.85
CA MET A 1 2.98 -93.59 80.20
C MET A 1 3.65 -92.52 81.05
N LYS A 2 3.22 -92.33 82.32
CA LYS A 2 3.54 -91.21 83.25
C LYS A 2 2.87 -89.87 82.85
N LEU A 3 1.94 -89.27 83.63
CA LEU A 3 2.04 -88.62 84.96
C LEU A 3 2.99 -87.41 84.93
N LYS A 4 2.73 -86.21 85.47
CA LYS A 4 1.71 -85.57 86.36
C LYS A 4 1.79 -84.02 86.10
N LEU A 5 0.96 -83.07 86.58
CA LEU A 5 -0.15 -83.01 87.56
C LEU A 5 -1.18 -81.91 87.13
N ILE A 6 -2.18 -81.65 87.98
CA ILE A 6 -3.19 -80.56 87.97
C ILE A 6 -2.63 -79.21 88.48
N PHE A 7 -3.05 -78.08 87.89
CA PHE A 7 -3.48 -76.91 88.66
C PHE A 7 -4.63 -76.17 87.94
N PHE A 8 -5.49 -75.52 88.71
CA PHE A 8 -6.81 -74.99 88.29
C PHE A 8 -6.85 -73.47 88.54
N LEU A 9 -7.80 -72.76 87.91
CA LEU A 9 -8.13 -71.34 88.15
C LEU A 9 -7.03 -70.29 87.87
N LEU A 10 -7.18 -69.55 86.76
CA LEU A 10 -7.48 -68.11 86.78
C LEU A 10 -7.70 -67.59 85.34
N LEU A 11 -8.97 -67.53 84.92
CA LEU A 11 -9.38 -66.65 83.81
C LEU A 11 -9.37 -65.22 84.34
N ALA A 12 -8.19 -64.59 84.33
CA ALA A 12 -8.12 -63.15 84.48
C ALA A 12 -8.77 -62.51 83.24
N PRO A 13 -9.77 -61.62 83.40
CA PRO A 13 -10.16 -60.78 82.29
C PRO A 13 -8.94 -59.92 81.93
N TYR A 14 -8.57 -59.86 80.65
CA TYR A 14 -7.78 -58.73 80.18
C TYR A 14 -8.66 -57.50 80.34
N ILE A 15 -8.50 -56.82 81.48
CA ILE A 15 -8.95 -55.46 81.67
C ILE A 15 -8.12 -54.64 80.68
N ILE A 16 -8.66 -54.46 79.48
CA ILE A 16 -8.21 -53.40 78.59
C ILE A 16 -8.57 -52.13 79.34
N PHE A 17 -7.60 -51.57 80.06
CA PHE A 17 -7.75 -50.27 80.68
C PHE A 17 -8.08 -49.30 79.56
N SER A 18 -9.27 -48.68 79.64
CA SER A 18 -9.62 -47.58 78.77
C SER A 18 -8.64 -46.47 79.06
N GLN A 19 -7.62 -46.31 78.19
CA GLN A 19 -6.68 -45.21 78.27
C GLN A 19 -7.46 -43.90 78.37
N THR A 20 -7.19 -43.18 79.45
CA THR A 20 -7.80 -41.91 79.77
C THR A 20 -6.99 -40.79 79.13
N ASN A 21 -7.60 -39.62 78.96
CA ASN A 21 -6.86 -38.48 78.40
C ASN A 21 -5.68 -38.06 79.29
N SER A 22 -5.78 -38.27 80.62
CA SER A 22 -4.67 -38.06 81.57
C SER A 22 -3.43 -38.87 81.21
N ASP A 23 -3.58 -40.16 80.87
CA ASP A 23 -2.46 -41.05 80.56
C ASP A 23 -1.62 -40.56 79.36
N CYS A 24 -2.24 -39.78 78.45
CA CYS A 24 -1.55 -39.13 77.34
C CYS A 24 -1.00 -37.75 77.75
N LEU A 25 -1.78 -36.97 78.49
CA LEU A 25 -1.47 -35.59 78.86
C LEU A 25 -0.33 -35.48 79.89
N ASP A 26 -0.07 -36.52 80.68
CA ASP A 26 1.06 -36.59 81.63
C ASP A 26 2.42 -36.30 80.96
N CYS A 27 2.58 -36.66 79.68
CA CYS A 27 3.75 -36.29 78.87
C CYS A 27 3.42 -35.17 77.86
N HIS A 28 2.26 -35.24 77.19
CA HIS A 28 1.92 -34.30 76.11
C HIS A 28 1.52 -32.89 76.57
N THR A 29 1.53 -32.59 77.88
CA THR A 29 1.39 -31.21 78.39
C THR A 29 2.71 -30.44 78.51
N ASP A 30 3.86 -31.09 78.29
CA ASP A 30 5.15 -30.40 78.21
C ASP A 30 5.29 -29.64 76.87
N LYS A 31 5.70 -28.37 76.95
CA LYS A 31 5.89 -27.47 75.81
C LYS A 31 7.21 -27.71 75.09
N GLU A 32 8.23 -28.19 75.82
CA GLU A 32 9.55 -28.49 75.29
C GLU A 32 9.62 -29.89 74.65
N LEU A 33 8.53 -30.68 74.72
CA LEU A 33 8.46 -32.00 74.10
C LEU A 33 8.38 -31.87 72.57
N THR A 34 9.45 -32.25 71.88
CA THR A 34 9.57 -32.21 70.42
C THR A 34 9.95 -33.57 69.83
N TYR A 35 9.75 -33.73 68.52
CA TYR A 35 10.15 -34.89 67.74
C TYR A 35 10.62 -34.48 66.34
N GLU A 36 11.68 -35.11 65.83
CA GLU A 36 12.21 -34.82 64.50
C GLU A 36 11.45 -35.60 63.42
N ARG A 37 10.75 -34.89 62.53
CA ARG A 37 10.02 -35.45 61.39
C ARG A 37 10.53 -34.85 60.08
N ASN A 38 11.09 -35.69 59.20
CA ASN A 38 11.63 -35.30 57.89
C ASN A 38 12.64 -34.13 57.97
N GLY A 39 13.56 -34.15 58.94
CA GLY A 39 14.57 -33.10 59.12
C GLY A 39 14.04 -31.79 59.70
N LYS A 40 12.85 -31.79 60.31
CA LYS A 40 12.29 -30.66 61.05
C LYS A 40 11.84 -31.10 62.43
N GLU A 41 12.16 -30.28 63.42
CA GLU A 41 11.66 -30.43 64.79
C GLU A 41 10.18 -30.01 64.85
N VAL A 42 9.34 -30.84 65.47
CA VAL A 42 7.89 -30.63 65.60
C VAL A 42 7.49 -30.82 67.06
N SER A 43 6.79 -29.85 67.65
CA SER A 43 6.27 -29.97 69.01
C SER A 43 5.17 -31.03 69.10
N LEU A 44 5.20 -31.82 70.17
CA LEU A 44 4.18 -32.80 70.55
C LEU A 44 3.24 -32.27 71.65
N PHE A 45 3.33 -30.98 71.99
CA PHE A 45 2.51 -30.33 73.01
C PHE A 45 1.00 -30.33 72.65
N VAL A 46 0.17 -30.60 73.64
CA VAL A 46 -1.29 -30.63 73.57
C VAL A 46 -1.88 -29.82 74.73
N ALA A 47 -2.52 -28.69 74.41
CA ALA A 47 -3.28 -27.91 75.38
C ALA A 47 -4.62 -28.60 75.69
N GLU A 48 -4.76 -29.21 76.87
CA GLU A 48 -5.98 -29.92 77.30
C GLU A 48 -7.26 -29.07 77.16
N ASN A 49 -7.19 -27.79 77.55
CA ASN A 49 -8.32 -26.86 77.47
C ASN A 49 -8.83 -26.67 76.04
N ASN A 50 -7.95 -26.76 75.04
CA ASN A 50 -8.31 -26.56 73.64
C ASN A 50 -9.15 -27.75 73.13
N ILE A 51 -8.76 -28.98 73.49
CA ILE A 51 -9.55 -30.18 73.19
C ILE A 51 -10.91 -30.12 73.88
N LYS A 52 -10.98 -29.78 75.18
CA LYS A 52 -12.23 -29.70 75.96
C LYS A 52 -13.25 -28.71 75.36
N LEU A 53 -12.77 -27.63 74.74
CA LEU A 53 -13.61 -26.62 74.09
C LEU A 53 -13.96 -26.95 72.62
N SER A 54 -13.34 -27.97 72.03
CA SER A 54 -13.61 -28.41 70.66
C SER A 54 -14.98 -29.12 70.52
N ALA A 55 -15.45 -29.25 69.28
CA ALA A 55 -16.59 -30.07 68.89
C ALA A 55 -16.47 -31.53 69.35
N HIS A 56 -15.23 -32.02 69.48
CA HIS A 56 -14.88 -33.38 69.88
C HIS A 56 -14.44 -33.50 71.35
N GLY A 57 -14.56 -32.45 72.17
CA GLY A 57 -14.07 -32.42 73.57
C GLY A 57 -14.72 -33.40 74.56
N LYS A 58 -15.62 -34.27 74.09
CA LYS A 58 -16.18 -35.41 74.83
C LYS A 58 -15.57 -36.77 74.43
N LEU A 59 -14.67 -36.80 73.46
CA LEU A 59 -13.98 -38.01 73.01
C LEU A 59 -12.68 -38.21 73.78
N ASN A 60 -12.30 -39.46 73.97
CA ASN A 60 -10.98 -39.84 74.46
C ASN A 60 -9.95 -39.79 73.31
N CYS A 61 -8.68 -39.49 73.62
CA CYS A 61 -7.60 -39.36 72.64
C CYS A 61 -7.52 -40.55 71.67
N VAL A 62 -7.65 -41.77 72.18
CA VAL A 62 -7.62 -43.04 71.41
C VAL A 62 -8.79 -43.23 70.43
N GLN A 63 -9.88 -42.46 70.56
CA GLN A 63 -10.99 -42.51 69.60
C GLN A 63 -10.66 -41.77 68.29
N CYS A 64 -9.69 -40.84 68.34
CA CYS A 64 -9.11 -40.20 67.16
C CYS A 64 -7.77 -40.84 66.77
N HIS A 65 -6.92 -41.12 67.77
CA HIS A 65 -5.64 -41.81 67.62
C HIS A 65 -5.78 -43.32 67.83
N SER A 66 -6.45 -43.98 66.88
CA SER A 66 -6.64 -45.43 66.92
C SER A 66 -5.33 -46.18 66.63
N GLY A 67 -5.10 -47.29 67.35
CA GLY A 67 -3.93 -48.16 67.16
C GLY A 67 -2.68 -47.78 67.97
N PHE A 68 -2.86 -47.15 69.13
CA PHE A 68 -1.81 -46.69 70.04
C PHE A 68 -1.89 -47.40 71.41
N ASP A 69 -0.74 -47.63 72.05
CA ASP A 69 -0.65 -48.08 73.44
C ASP A 69 0.13 -47.05 74.27
N ALA A 70 -0.49 -46.43 75.28
CA ALA A 70 0.10 -45.34 76.06
C ALA A 70 1.32 -45.74 76.91
N TYR A 71 1.58 -47.03 77.10
CA TYR A 71 2.66 -47.53 77.95
C TYR A 71 3.98 -47.84 77.22
N ASP A 72 3.99 -47.84 75.89
CA ASP A 72 5.17 -48.15 75.06
C ASP A 72 5.99 -46.88 74.74
N ILE A 73 6.69 -46.26 75.69
CA ILE A 73 7.38 -44.96 75.43
C ILE A 73 8.80 -45.19 74.85
N PRO A 74 9.17 -44.64 73.66
CA PRO A 74 8.36 -43.82 72.75
C PRO A 74 7.50 -44.65 71.78
N HIS A 75 6.22 -44.30 71.65
CA HIS A 75 5.16 -45.15 71.09
C HIS A 75 5.25 -45.45 69.59
N LYS A 76 6.19 -44.81 68.89
CA LYS A 76 6.79 -45.32 67.65
C LYS A 76 8.00 -44.49 67.22
N SER A 77 9.04 -45.12 66.69
CA SER A 77 10.10 -44.44 65.94
C SER A 77 9.91 -44.63 64.42
N GLY A 78 9.82 -43.54 63.65
CA GLY A 78 9.82 -43.58 62.17
C GLY A 78 9.10 -42.44 61.46
N ASN A 79 9.21 -42.40 60.12
CA ASN A 79 8.74 -41.27 59.29
C ASN A 79 7.22 -41.10 59.17
N ASN A 80 6.41 -42.05 59.66
CA ASN A 80 4.97 -42.07 59.44
C ASN A 80 4.17 -42.33 60.73
N ILE A 81 4.29 -41.41 61.68
CA ILE A 81 3.35 -41.28 62.80
C ILE A 81 1.96 -41.03 62.21
N TYR A 82 0.99 -41.87 62.59
CA TYR A 82 -0.32 -41.99 61.94
C TYR A 82 -1.14 -40.70 62.01
N LYS A 83 -1.76 -40.33 60.89
CA LYS A 83 -2.74 -39.23 60.84
C LYS A 83 -4.10 -39.74 61.28
N VAL A 84 -4.84 -38.92 62.03
CA VAL A 84 -6.26 -39.16 62.34
C VAL A 84 -7.05 -39.17 61.03
N ASP A 85 -7.85 -40.22 60.81
CA ASP A 85 -8.75 -40.31 59.65
C ASP A 85 -10.19 -39.96 60.05
N CYS A 86 -10.58 -38.71 59.76
CA CYS A 86 -11.93 -38.21 60.00
C CYS A 86 -13.00 -38.92 59.15
N ALA A 87 -12.64 -39.54 58.03
CA ALA A 87 -13.59 -40.21 57.14
C ALA A 87 -14.20 -41.47 57.77
N VAL A 88 -13.56 -42.06 58.80
CA VAL A 88 -14.11 -43.19 59.56
C VAL A 88 -15.50 -42.86 60.14
N CYS A 89 -15.68 -41.63 60.62
CA CYS A 89 -16.95 -41.14 61.19
C CYS A 89 -17.71 -40.16 60.27
N HIS A 90 -17.03 -39.46 59.36
CA HIS A 90 -17.62 -38.44 58.47
C HIS A 90 -17.63 -38.86 56.98
N LYS A 91 -18.10 -40.08 56.69
CA LYS A 91 -18.05 -40.69 55.34
C LYS A 91 -18.68 -39.83 54.24
N ASP A 92 -19.88 -39.29 54.47
CA ASP A 92 -20.61 -38.53 53.46
C ASP A 92 -19.90 -37.21 53.12
N ILE A 93 -19.35 -36.54 54.14
CA ILE A 93 -18.56 -35.30 54.00
C ILE A 93 -17.22 -35.59 53.30
N ALA A 94 -16.57 -36.71 53.63
CA ALA A 94 -15.34 -37.13 52.95
C ALA A 94 -15.59 -37.44 51.45
N SER A 95 -16.72 -38.08 51.12
CA SER A 95 -17.13 -38.32 49.73
C SER A 95 -17.35 -37.01 48.96
N GLN A 96 -18.04 -36.04 49.57
CA GLN A 96 -18.24 -34.70 48.99
C GLN A 96 -16.91 -33.99 48.76
N ASN A 97 -16.01 -33.97 49.74
CA ASN A 97 -14.70 -33.34 49.64
C ASN A 97 -13.81 -33.95 48.54
N ASN A 98 -13.90 -35.27 48.30
CA ASN A 98 -13.21 -35.92 47.19
C ASN A 98 -13.72 -35.49 45.80
N THR A 99 -14.92 -34.88 45.75
CA THR A 99 -15.53 -34.30 44.53
C THR A 99 -15.48 -32.78 44.49
N ASP A 100 -14.62 -32.14 45.29
CA ASP A 100 -14.35 -30.70 45.23
C ASP A 100 -13.12 -30.37 44.37
N ILE A 101 -13.04 -29.12 43.89
CA ILE A 101 -11.93 -28.60 43.09
C ILE A 101 -10.57 -28.75 43.82
N HIS A 102 -10.53 -28.59 45.14
CA HIS A 102 -9.32 -28.78 45.94
C HIS A 102 -8.76 -30.21 45.86
N HIS A 103 -9.61 -31.22 45.64
CA HIS A 103 -9.19 -32.61 45.50
C HIS A 103 -8.89 -33.00 44.05
N ARG A 104 -9.61 -32.43 43.07
CA ARG A 104 -9.34 -32.67 41.63
C ARG A 104 -8.03 -32.03 41.15
N LEU A 105 -7.64 -30.89 41.71
CA LEU A 105 -6.38 -30.23 41.37
C LEU A 105 -5.19 -30.95 42.01
N LYS A 106 -4.15 -31.22 41.21
CA LYS A 106 -2.85 -31.68 41.74
C LYS A 106 -2.16 -30.50 42.43
N ALA A 107 -1.64 -30.74 43.65
CA ALA A 107 -0.67 -29.86 44.30
C ALA A 107 0.45 -29.45 43.33
N LYS A 108 0.54 -28.16 43.02
CA LYS A 108 1.62 -27.55 42.25
C LYS A 108 2.34 -26.53 43.14
N ASN A 109 3.64 -26.34 42.91
CA ASN A 109 4.49 -25.39 43.65
C ASN A 109 4.51 -25.58 45.18
N GLY A 110 4.46 -26.83 45.67
CA GLY A 110 4.66 -27.16 47.10
C GLY A 110 3.50 -26.83 48.04
N ILE A 111 2.39 -26.29 47.52
CA ILE A 111 1.16 -26.08 48.29
C ILE A 111 0.48 -27.43 48.55
N SER A 112 0.25 -27.78 49.82
CA SER A 112 -0.50 -28.99 50.16
C SER A 112 -1.99 -28.79 49.88
N ILE A 113 -2.61 -29.76 49.20
CA ILE A 113 -4.08 -29.83 49.07
C ILE A 113 -4.72 -29.71 50.47
N PRO A 114 -5.67 -28.77 50.67
CA PRO A 114 -6.41 -28.69 51.92
C PRO A 114 -7.08 -30.03 52.25
N ASN A 115 -6.79 -30.54 53.43
CA ASN A 115 -7.47 -31.69 54.00
C ASN A 115 -8.38 -31.21 55.15
N CYS A 116 -9.18 -32.12 55.71
CA CYS A 116 -10.12 -31.77 56.79
C CYS A 116 -9.45 -30.96 57.91
N MET A 117 -8.22 -31.30 58.28
CA MET A 117 -7.48 -30.66 59.39
C MET A 117 -6.90 -29.30 59.00
N THR A 118 -6.71 -29.03 57.70
CA THR A 118 -6.30 -27.72 57.19
C THR A 118 -7.37 -26.66 57.46
N CYS A 119 -8.65 -27.01 57.30
CA CYS A 119 -9.75 -26.09 57.56
C CYS A 119 -10.26 -26.20 59.02
N HIS A 120 -10.30 -27.41 59.58
CA HIS A 120 -10.93 -27.66 60.89
C HIS A 120 -9.97 -27.71 62.09
N SER A 121 -8.65 -27.59 61.90
CA SER A 121 -7.61 -27.81 62.94
C SER A 121 -7.66 -29.22 63.57
N TYR A 122 -6.67 -29.56 64.39
CA TYR A 122 -6.53 -30.88 65.02
C TYR A 122 -7.26 -30.99 66.36
N HIS A 123 -6.85 -30.16 67.32
CA HIS A 123 -7.34 -30.21 68.71
C HIS A 123 -8.29 -29.06 69.05
N GLU A 124 -8.67 -28.24 68.06
CA GLU A 124 -9.39 -26.97 68.24
C GLU A 124 -10.63 -26.84 67.34
N THR A 125 -11.07 -27.93 66.71
CA THR A 125 -12.22 -27.92 65.78
C THR A 125 -13.47 -27.35 66.44
N LYS A 126 -14.00 -26.25 65.93
CA LYS A 126 -15.25 -25.63 66.44
C LYS A 126 -16.49 -26.23 65.79
N LYS A 127 -17.63 -26.17 66.48
CA LYS A 127 -18.92 -26.58 65.89
C LYS A 127 -19.35 -25.56 64.85
N ILE A 128 -19.84 -26.01 63.70
CA ILE A 128 -20.26 -25.14 62.57
C ILE A 128 -21.29 -24.08 62.98
N ALA A 129 -22.15 -24.37 63.97
CA ALA A 129 -23.15 -23.45 64.49
C ALA A 129 -22.57 -22.31 65.37
N GLN A 130 -21.30 -22.40 65.79
CA GLN A 130 -20.60 -21.39 66.61
C GLN A 130 -19.70 -20.47 65.76
N ILE A 131 -19.80 -20.56 64.43
CA ILE A 131 -18.95 -19.82 63.48
C ILE A 131 -19.86 -18.88 62.68
N GLU A 132 -19.86 -17.60 63.07
CA GLU A 132 -20.72 -16.57 62.48
C GLU A 132 -20.42 -16.34 60.99
N ASN A 133 -19.14 -16.23 60.62
CA ASN A 133 -18.69 -16.10 59.23
C ASN A 133 -17.81 -17.28 58.84
N LYS A 134 -18.44 -18.30 58.24
CA LYS A 134 -17.78 -19.56 57.83
C LYS A 134 -16.76 -19.35 56.72
N GLY A 135 -17.07 -18.52 55.72
CA GLY A 135 -16.14 -18.22 54.62
C GLY A 135 -14.86 -17.55 55.10
N LYS A 136 -14.98 -16.57 56.01
CA LYS A 136 -13.80 -15.98 56.67
C LYS A 136 -13.06 -17.02 57.52
N TYR A 137 -13.78 -17.79 58.33
CA TYR A 137 -13.15 -18.72 59.28
C TYR A 137 -12.41 -19.90 58.61
N PHE A 138 -12.94 -20.45 57.52
CA PHE A 138 -12.39 -21.64 56.87
C PHE A 138 -11.58 -21.35 55.61
N CYS A 139 -11.91 -20.30 54.87
CA CYS A 139 -11.31 -20.04 53.57
C CYS A 139 -10.24 -18.95 53.62
N SER A 140 -10.32 -17.96 54.53
CA SER A 140 -9.46 -16.77 54.44
C SER A 140 -7.98 -17.00 54.73
N ASP A 141 -7.63 -18.09 55.42
CA ASP A 141 -6.25 -18.50 55.68
C ASP A 141 -5.49 -18.91 54.41
N CYS A 142 -6.22 -19.31 53.35
CA CYS A 142 -5.68 -19.62 52.03
C CYS A 142 -6.15 -18.65 50.93
N HIS A 143 -7.33 -18.04 51.08
CA HIS A 143 -7.94 -17.12 50.12
C HIS A 143 -8.11 -15.72 50.74
N SER A 144 -7.11 -14.87 50.57
CA SER A 144 -6.97 -13.58 51.26
C SER A 144 -8.04 -12.52 50.93
N GLU A 145 -8.84 -12.71 49.88
CA GLU A 145 -9.94 -11.81 49.50
C GLU A 145 -11.29 -12.49 49.76
N THR A 146 -12.04 -12.05 50.78
CA THR A 146 -13.34 -12.68 51.14
C THR A 146 -14.41 -12.65 50.05
N LYS A 147 -14.20 -11.91 48.95
CA LYS A 147 -15.05 -11.95 47.75
C LYS A 147 -14.95 -13.29 47.00
N THR A 148 -13.91 -14.10 47.18
CA THR A 148 -13.79 -15.39 46.47
C THR A 148 -14.72 -16.46 47.04
N ALA A 149 -15.18 -16.35 48.29
CA ALA A 149 -16.00 -17.39 48.93
C ALA A 149 -17.41 -17.51 48.31
N ASP A 150 -18.02 -16.39 47.93
CA ASP A 150 -19.27 -16.36 47.18
C ASP A 150 -18.98 -16.33 45.68
N GLY A 151 -18.84 -17.50 45.07
CA GLY A 151 -18.60 -17.65 43.63
C GLY A 151 -17.62 -18.76 43.23
N PHE A 152 -16.86 -19.35 44.17
CA PHE A 152 -15.98 -20.49 43.88
C PHE A 152 -16.67 -21.86 43.99
N HIS A 153 -17.62 -21.99 44.92
CA HIS A 153 -18.27 -23.25 45.23
C HIS A 153 -19.75 -23.20 44.84
N LYS A 154 -20.23 -24.27 44.19
CA LYS A 154 -21.65 -24.47 43.88
C LYS A 154 -22.48 -24.50 45.17
N ARG A 155 -23.53 -23.69 45.25
CA ARG A 155 -24.50 -23.72 46.36
C ARG A 155 -25.44 -24.92 46.28
N ASN A 156 -25.70 -25.42 45.07
CA ASN A 156 -26.52 -26.59 44.78
C ASN A 156 -25.69 -27.75 44.20
N PHE A 157 -26.10 -29.00 44.42
CA PHE A 157 -25.44 -30.16 43.81
C PHE A 157 -25.91 -30.32 42.36
N VAL A 158 -25.22 -29.63 41.45
CA VAL A 158 -25.29 -29.87 39.99
C VAL A 158 -24.13 -30.77 39.59
N SER A 159 -24.35 -31.75 38.71
CA SER A 159 -23.28 -32.53 38.06
C SER A 159 -23.24 -32.24 36.56
N ASP A 160 -22.18 -32.65 35.87
CA ASP A 160 -22.05 -32.45 34.43
C ASP A 160 -23.17 -33.19 33.66
N GLU A 161 -23.63 -34.31 34.21
CA GLU A 161 -24.75 -35.09 33.67
C GLU A 161 -26.07 -34.31 33.73
N THR A 162 -26.29 -33.51 34.79
CA THR A 162 -27.45 -32.60 34.91
C THR A 162 -27.50 -31.57 33.76
N CYS A 163 -26.34 -31.16 33.24
CA CYS A 163 -26.29 -30.27 32.08
C CYS A 163 -26.63 -31.01 30.78
N ALA A 164 -26.26 -32.30 30.66
CA ALA A 164 -26.54 -33.12 29.48
C ALA A 164 -28.03 -33.48 29.34
N ASP A 165 -28.80 -33.42 30.42
CA ASP A 165 -30.26 -33.62 30.40
C ASP A 165 -31.02 -32.49 29.65
N CYS A 166 -30.40 -31.32 29.47
CA CYS A 166 -31.00 -30.17 28.77
C CYS A 166 -30.19 -29.62 27.58
N HIS A 167 -28.90 -29.96 27.44
CA HIS A 167 -28.03 -29.47 26.37
C HIS A 167 -27.39 -30.61 25.56
N ASP A 168 -27.85 -30.78 24.32
CA ASP A 168 -27.41 -31.87 23.41
C ASP A 168 -25.88 -31.95 23.22
N ASN A 169 -25.20 -30.80 23.17
CA ASN A 169 -23.77 -30.71 22.86
C ASN A 169 -22.84 -30.99 24.05
N VAL A 170 -23.36 -31.31 25.25
CA VAL A 170 -22.53 -31.51 26.45
C VAL A 170 -21.54 -32.67 26.30
N ASN A 171 -21.97 -33.78 25.70
CA ASN A 171 -21.09 -34.94 25.51
C ASN A 171 -19.95 -34.67 24.53
N GLU A 172 -20.20 -33.87 23.48
CA GLU A 172 -19.14 -33.45 22.55
C GLU A 172 -18.17 -32.46 23.22
N ASN A 173 -18.71 -31.43 23.90
CA ASN A 173 -17.88 -30.48 24.64
C ASN A 173 -17.04 -31.16 25.74
N ARG A 174 -17.56 -32.20 26.42
CA ARG A 174 -16.82 -33.02 27.38
C ARG A 174 -15.65 -33.78 26.71
N ASN A 175 -15.87 -34.32 25.52
CA ASN A 175 -14.82 -35.00 24.73
C ASN A 175 -13.74 -34.04 24.19
N ILE A 176 -14.10 -32.78 23.95
CA ILE A 176 -13.15 -31.71 23.60
C ILE A 176 -12.36 -31.26 24.83
N LEU A 177 -13.06 -30.98 25.95
CA LEU A 177 -12.47 -30.57 27.23
C LEU A 177 -11.48 -31.61 27.77
N ALA A 178 -11.77 -32.91 27.59
CA ALA A 178 -10.89 -34.02 27.95
C ALA A 178 -9.55 -34.05 27.19
N LYS A 179 -9.38 -33.24 26.13
CA LYS A 179 -8.11 -33.06 25.39
C LYS A 179 -7.42 -31.72 25.70
N SER A 180 -8.06 -30.87 26.49
CA SER A 180 -7.55 -29.53 26.85
C SER A 180 -6.61 -29.58 28.04
N VAL A 181 -5.96 -28.45 28.36
CA VAL A 181 -5.22 -28.28 29.63
C VAL A 181 -6.10 -28.36 30.88
N HIS A 182 -7.43 -28.34 30.70
CA HIS A 182 -8.46 -28.42 31.72
C HIS A 182 -9.16 -29.79 31.77
N GLU A 183 -8.52 -30.87 31.29
CA GLU A 183 -9.03 -32.27 31.26
C GLU A 183 -9.65 -32.80 32.58
N LYS A 184 -9.43 -32.11 33.71
CA LYS A 184 -9.88 -32.50 35.08
C LYS A 184 -10.96 -31.60 35.65
N LEU A 185 -11.37 -30.57 34.93
CA LEU A 185 -12.45 -29.69 35.33
C LEU A 185 -13.78 -30.24 34.81
N GLY A 186 -14.82 -30.12 35.62
CA GLY A 186 -16.20 -30.33 35.17
C GLY A 186 -16.76 -29.06 34.53
N CYS A 187 -17.93 -29.16 33.90
CA CYS A 187 -18.63 -28.02 33.31
C CYS A 187 -18.89 -26.94 34.37
N VAL A 188 -19.33 -27.36 35.56
CA VAL A 188 -19.65 -26.47 36.69
C VAL A 188 -18.44 -25.73 37.28
N ASP A 189 -17.21 -26.19 37.03
CA ASP A 189 -15.98 -25.53 37.53
C ASP A 189 -15.65 -24.24 36.75
N CYS A 190 -16.08 -24.17 35.48
CA CYS A 190 -15.91 -22.98 34.62
C CYS A 190 -17.21 -22.15 34.54
N HIS A 191 -18.37 -22.81 34.53
CA HIS A 191 -19.70 -22.20 34.40
C HIS A 191 -20.37 -21.97 35.77
N VAL A 192 -19.63 -21.42 36.74
CA VAL A 192 -20.09 -21.32 38.14
C VAL A 192 -21.34 -20.44 38.29
N TYR A 193 -21.55 -19.45 37.41
CA TYR A 193 -22.79 -18.68 37.36
C TYR A 193 -24.00 -19.57 37.02
N VAL A 194 -23.90 -20.39 35.96
CA VAL A 194 -24.97 -21.31 35.52
C VAL A 194 -25.25 -22.36 36.61
N ALA A 195 -24.20 -22.93 37.18
CA ALA A 195 -24.32 -23.93 38.26
C ALA A 195 -25.02 -23.40 39.53
N ASN A 196 -25.03 -22.08 39.74
CA ASN A 196 -25.73 -21.44 40.87
C ASN A 196 -27.11 -20.87 40.51
N ASN A 197 -27.49 -20.85 39.23
CA ASN A 197 -28.77 -20.31 38.74
C ASN A 197 -29.45 -21.31 37.78
N LEU A 198 -29.34 -22.62 38.03
CA LEU A 198 -29.70 -23.68 37.08
C LEU A 198 -31.14 -23.56 36.55
N ASP A 199 -32.10 -23.18 37.39
CA ASP A 199 -33.52 -23.13 37.03
C ASP A 199 -33.92 -21.85 36.25
N ASP A 200 -33.15 -20.76 36.37
CA ASP A 200 -33.48 -19.42 35.86
C ASP A 200 -32.33 -18.79 35.03
N HIS A 201 -31.41 -19.59 34.50
CA HIS A 201 -30.32 -19.08 33.65
C HIS A 201 -30.84 -18.71 32.25
N ALA A 202 -30.43 -17.54 31.74
CA ALA A 202 -31.01 -16.96 30.53
C ALA A 202 -30.64 -17.74 29.24
N ASP A 203 -31.64 -17.93 28.37
CA ASP A 203 -31.52 -18.69 27.10
C ASP A 203 -30.50 -18.11 26.10
N GLU A 204 -30.30 -16.78 26.09
CA GLU A 204 -29.26 -16.12 25.28
C GLU A 204 -28.21 -15.42 26.17
N PRO A 205 -27.10 -16.10 26.52
CA PRO A 205 -26.14 -15.63 27.51
C PRO A 205 -24.97 -14.84 26.88
N THR A 206 -25.17 -14.10 25.79
CA THR A 206 -24.11 -13.56 24.91
C THR A 206 -23.08 -12.63 25.58
N LEU A 207 -23.36 -12.15 26.80
CA LEU A 207 -22.39 -11.48 27.70
C LEU A 207 -22.46 -11.96 29.16
N ALA A 208 -23.35 -12.91 29.50
CA ALA A 208 -23.87 -13.06 30.87
C ALA A 208 -23.24 -14.20 31.71
N VAL A 209 -22.42 -15.05 31.09
CA VAL A 209 -21.57 -15.99 31.85
C VAL A 209 -20.13 -15.53 31.74
N GLU A 210 -19.69 -14.77 32.73
CA GLU A 210 -18.27 -14.53 32.96
C GLU A 210 -17.56 -15.89 33.03
N GLN A 211 -16.75 -16.20 32.03
CA GLN A 211 -15.96 -17.42 32.01
C GLN A 211 -15.10 -17.43 33.27
N GLY A 212 -15.21 -18.46 34.10
CA GLY A 212 -14.59 -18.54 35.43
C GLY A 212 -13.05 -18.53 35.47
N CYS A 213 -12.39 -18.18 34.37
CA CYS A 213 -10.96 -17.98 34.26
C CYS A 213 -10.41 -17.04 35.36
N SER A 214 -11.16 -16.00 35.74
CA SER A 214 -10.77 -15.05 36.79
C SER A 214 -10.59 -15.71 38.17
N PHE A 215 -11.32 -16.78 38.46
CA PHE A 215 -11.25 -17.51 39.72
C PHE A 215 -9.92 -18.27 39.89
N CYS A 216 -9.40 -18.89 38.82
CA CYS A 216 -8.16 -19.68 38.85
C CYS A 216 -6.92 -18.95 38.30
N HIS A 217 -7.11 -17.93 37.45
CA HIS A 217 -6.05 -17.17 36.78
C HIS A 217 -6.07 -15.68 37.17
N SER A 218 -6.41 -15.37 38.42
CA SER A 218 -6.56 -14.01 38.93
C SER A 218 -5.36 -13.08 38.64
N ASP A 219 -4.13 -13.57 38.72
CA ASP A 219 -2.92 -12.80 38.39
C ASP A 219 -2.77 -12.50 36.89
N ILE A 220 -3.22 -13.42 36.04
CA ILE A 220 -3.29 -13.19 34.58
C ILE A 220 -4.42 -12.23 34.26
N VAL A 221 -5.56 -12.28 34.96
CA VAL A 221 -6.65 -11.31 34.80
C VAL A 221 -6.22 -9.90 35.24
N LYS A 222 -5.49 -9.77 36.36
CA LYS A 222 -4.85 -8.49 36.75
C LYS A 222 -3.90 -7.95 35.69
N THR A 223 -3.19 -8.84 34.99
CA THR A 223 -2.35 -8.47 33.84
C THR A 223 -3.22 -8.04 32.65
N HIS A 224 -4.27 -8.80 32.34
CA HIS A 224 -5.20 -8.55 31.23
C HIS A 224 -6.01 -7.27 31.39
N GLN A 225 -6.29 -6.84 32.62
CA GLN A 225 -6.92 -5.55 32.94
C GLN A 225 -6.17 -4.35 32.36
N ASN A 226 -4.87 -4.48 32.09
CA ASN A 226 -4.05 -3.44 31.48
C ASN A 226 -3.99 -3.51 29.94
N SER A 227 -4.66 -4.49 29.33
CA SER A 227 -4.74 -4.63 27.88
C SER A 227 -5.80 -3.73 27.26
N ILE A 228 -5.60 -3.32 26.01
CA ILE A 228 -6.60 -2.55 25.27
C ILE A 228 -7.90 -3.35 25.07
N HIS A 229 -7.80 -4.67 24.92
CA HIS A 229 -8.96 -5.54 24.78
C HIS A 229 -9.84 -5.51 26.04
N HIS A 230 -9.27 -5.76 27.22
CA HIS A 230 -10.05 -5.68 28.46
C HIS A 230 -10.63 -4.29 28.70
N ILE A 231 -9.86 -3.23 28.46
CA ILE A 231 -10.35 -1.85 28.59
C ILE A 231 -11.60 -1.67 27.71
N LYS A 232 -11.57 -2.11 26.45
CA LYS A 232 -12.73 -2.03 25.55
C LYS A 232 -13.89 -2.95 25.95
N THR A 233 -13.65 -4.17 26.43
CA THR A 233 -14.71 -5.01 27.00
C THR A 233 -15.35 -4.35 28.23
N SER A 234 -14.56 -3.68 29.09
CA SER A 234 -15.04 -2.97 30.29
C SER A 234 -15.83 -1.69 29.97
N GLU A 235 -15.58 -1.08 28.81
CA GLU A 235 -16.38 0.01 28.24
C GLU A 235 -17.69 -0.50 27.58
N GLY A 236 -17.92 -1.82 27.57
CA GLY A 236 -19.12 -2.44 26.96
C GLY A 236 -18.97 -2.78 25.47
N ASN A 237 -17.77 -2.73 24.89
CA ASN A 237 -17.55 -3.16 23.51
C ASN A 237 -17.52 -4.69 23.41
N VAL A 238 -18.53 -5.27 22.77
CA VAL A 238 -18.71 -6.72 22.60
C VAL A 238 -17.75 -7.34 21.59
N ASP A 239 -17.20 -6.56 20.67
CA ASP A 239 -16.25 -7.03 19.66
C ASP A 239 -14.79 -7.05 20.17
N ALA A 240 -14.56 -6.61 21.41
CA ALA A 240 -13.25 -6.64 22.05
C ALA A 240 -12.91 -8.06 22.53
N ALA A 241 -11.74 -8.56 22.12
CA ALA A 241 -11.32 -9.93 22.39
C ALA A 241 -11.27 -10.28 23.89
N ILE A 242 -11.83 -11.43 24.25
CA ILE A 242 -11.78 -12.01 25.59
C ILE A 242 -10.86 -13.24 25.62
N CYS A 243 -10.66 -13.85 26.80
CA CYS A 243 -9.78 -15.01 26.97
C CYS A 243 -10.04 -16.12 25.93
N SER A 244 -11.31 -16.47 25.72
CA SER A 244 -11.69 -17.51 24.75
C SER A 244 -11.51 -17.11 23.28
N SER A 245 -11.50 -15.82 22.95
CA SER A 245 -11.26 -15.35 21.57
C SER A 245 -9.87 -15.77 21.09
N CYS A 246 -8.88 -15.77 21.99
CA CYS A 246 -7.52 -16.21 21.67
C CYS A 246 -7.27 -17.69 22.00
N HIS A 247 -7.76 -18.18 23.16
CA HIS A 247 -7.40 -19.52 23.65
C HIS A 247 -8.32 -20.66 23.20
N GLY A 248 -9.52 -20.35 22.68
CA GLY A 248 -10.59 -21.33 22.52
C GLY A 248 -11.51 -21.40 23.76
N THR A 249 -12.55 -22.22 23.71
CA THR A 249 -13.55 -22.34 24.80
C THR A 249 -13.34 -23.62 25.61
N HIS A 250 -13.71 -24.77 25.04
CA HIS A 250 -13.43 -26.09 25.58
C HIS A 250 -12.13 -26.70 25.02
N ASP A 251 -11.61 -26.14 23.92
CA ASP A 251 -10.46 -26.60 23.14
C ASP A 251 -9.12 -25.94 23.54
N ILE A 252 -8.97 -25.53 24.81
CA ILE A 252 -7.79 -24.79 25.27
C ILE A 252 -6.56 -25.72 25.36
N LEU A 253 -5.71 -25.68 24.33
CA LEU A 253 -4.48 -26.47 24.22
C LEU A 253 -3.25 -25.74 24.79
N PRO A 254 -2.20 -26.46 25.26
CA PRO A 254 -0.96 -25.84 25.70
C PRO A 254 -0.35 -24.95 24.59
N ALA A 255 0.20 -23.78 24.95
CA ALA A 255 0.79 -22.86 23.96
C ALA A 255 2.02 -23.41 23.18
N LYS A 256 2.52 -24.60 23.56
CA LYS A 256 3.58 -25.34 22.83
C LYS A 256 3.02 -26.37 21.83
N ASP A 257 1.73 -26.67 21.87
CA ASP A 257 1.07 -27.56 20.92
C ASP A 257 0.91 -26.83 19.58
N ASP A 258 1.30 -27.45 18.47
CA ASP A 258 1.19 -26.85 17.13
C ASP A 258 -0.27 -26.61 16.69
N SER A 259 -1.23 -27.27 17.33
CA SER A 259 -2.67 -27.06 17.12
C SER A 259 -3.26 -25.96 18.01
N SER A 260 -2.49 -25.43 18.98
CA SER A 260 -2.98 -24.37 19.87
C SER A 260 -3.10 -23.05 19.12
N ARG A 261 -4.25 -22.37 19.27
CA ARG A 261 -4.50 -21.04 18.71
C ARG A 261 -3.47 -20.00 19.17
N VAL A 262 -2.91 -20.16 20.36
CA VAL A 262 -1.88 -19.27 20.93
C VAL A 262 -0.44 -19.79 20.75
N ASN A 263 -0.22 -20.82 19.91
CA ASN A 263 1.12 -21.21 19.49
C ASN A 263 1.77 -20.06 18.71
N PRO A 264 3.07 -19.75 18.91
CA PRO A 264 3.78 -18.70 18.17
C PRO A 264 3.57 -18.72 16.64
N LYS A 265 3.46 -19.91 16.02
CA LYS A 265 3.18 -20.10 14.58
C LYS A 265 1.79 -19.62 14.17
N ASN A 266 0.81 -19.74 15.07
CA ASN A 266 -0.61 -19.52 14.81
C ASN A 266 -1.07 -18.12 15.23
N LEU A 267 -0.25 -17.36 15.98
CA LEU A 267 -0.62 -16.02 16.48
C LEU A 267 -1.04 -15.05 15.39
N ALA A 268 -0.39 -15.08 14.21
CA ALA A 268 -0.76 -14.23 13.08
C ALA A 268 -2.21 -14.48 12.62
N THR A 269 -2.62 -15.76 12.53
CA THR A 269 -4.00 -16.16 12.22
C THR A 269 -4.94 -15.81 13.36
N THR A 270 -4.56 -16.07 14.62
CA THR A 270 -5.41 -15.82 15.79
C THR A 270 -5.72 -14.35 16.00
N CYS A 271 -4.75 -13.45 15.77
CA CYS A 271 -4.99 -12.01 15.73
C CYS A 271 -5.74 -11.59 14.46
N GLY A 272 -5.37 -12.16 13.30
CA GLY A 272 -5.96 -11.87 11.99
C GLY A 272 -7.44 -12.23 11.89
N ASN A 273 -7.94 -13.20 12.67
CA ASN A 273 -9.36 -13.55 12.74
C ASN A 273 -10.30 -12.36 13.01
N CYS A 274 -9.80 -11.33 13.71
CA CYS A 274 -10.51 -10.06 13.90
C CYS A 274 -9.82 -8.89 13.18
N HIS A 275 -8.48 -8.80 13.25
CA HIS A 275 -7.76 -7.65 12.71
C HIS A 275 -7.60 -7.66 11.17
N ASP A 276 -7.80 -8.80 10.50
CA ASP A 276 -7.77 -8.90 9.03
C ASP A 276 -9.18 -8.94 8.39
N ASP A 277 -10.23 -8.61 9.16
CA ASP A 277 -11.60 -8.41 8.68
C ASP A 277 -11.80 -6.95 8.23
N PRO A 278 -12.11 -6.67 6.94
CA PRO A 278 -12.36 -5.32 6.46
C PRO A 278 -13.47 -4.59 7.22
N LEU A 279 -14.51 -5.31 7.68
CA LEU A 279 -15.64 -4.69 8.39
C LEU A 279 -15.24 -4.23 9.80
N PHE A 280 -14.37 -4.98 10.46
CA PHE A 280 -13.78 -4.59 11.74
C PHE A 280 -12.81 -3.41 11.57
N GLU A 281 -11.98 -3.45 10.53
CA GLU A 281 -11.02 -2.39 10.19
C GLU A 281 -11.72 -1.04 9.94
N GLU A 282 -12.75 -1.03 9.09
CA GLU A 282 -13.56 0.15 8.77
C GLU A 282 -14.32 0.66 10.01
N LYS A 283 -14.95 -0.23 10.78
CA LYS A 283 -15.75 0.12 11.97
C LYS A 283 -14.94 0.84 13.05
N TYR A 284 -13.65 0.54 13.19
CA TYR A 284 -12.80 1.09 14.25
C TYR A 284 -11.66 2.00 13.75
N GLU A 285 -11.65 2.35 12.46
CA GLU A 285 -10.62 3.21 11.83
C GLU A 285 -9.19 2.74 12.17
N MET A 286 -8.92 1.44 12.01
CA MET A 286 -7.63 0.85 12.36
C MET A 286 -6.47 1.47 11.57
N SER A 287 -5.37 1.77 12.26
CA SER A 287 -4.22 2.47 11.66
C SER A 287 -3.37 1.62 10.70
N VAL A 288 -3.63 0.32 10.62
CA VAL A 288 -2.95 -0.63 9.73
C VAL A 288 -4.01 -1.61 9.22
N ALA A 289 -4.12 -1.72 7.90
CA ALA A 289 -4.98 -2.68 7.23
C ALA A 289 -4.36 -4.07 7.24
N PHE A 290 -5.16 -5.12 7.48
CA PHE A 290 -4.74 -6.52 7.36
C PHE A 290 -3.38 -6.90 8.01
N PRO A 291 -3.07 -6.49 9.26
CA PRO A 291 -1.75 -6.66 9.86
C PRO A 291 -1.31 -8.13 10.02
N GLY A 292 -2.23 -9.08 10.19
CA GLY A 292 -1.92 -10.51 10.28
C GLY A 292 -1.47 -11.10 8.94
N LYS A 293 -2.19 -10.76 7.87
CA LYS A 293 -1.82 -11.08 6.47
C LYS A 293 -0.49 -10.44 6.07
N MET A 294 -0.30 -9.15 6.38
CA MET A 294 0.97 -8.45 6.13
C MET A 294 2.12 -9.13 6.87
N TYR A 295 1.99 -9.30 8.19
CA TYR A 295 3.01 -9.92 9.04
C TYR A 295 3.43 -11.31 8.51
N SER A 296 2.47 -12.12 8.07
CA SER A 296 2.73 -13.46 7.52
C SER A 296 3.59 -13.44 6.23
N GLN A 297 3.62 -12.32 5.51
CA GLN A 297 4.45 -12.12 4.31
C GLN A 297 5.82 -11.49 4.62
N SER A 298 5.98 -10.86 5.79
CA SER A 298 7.24 -10.29 6.27
C SER A 298 8.32 -11.36 6.51
N VAL A 299 9.58 -10.94 6.59
CA VAL A 299 10.71 -11.84 6.92
C VAL A 299 10.50 -12.51 8.30
N HIS A 300 10.00 -11.78 9.30
CA HIS A 300 9.67 -12.34 10.61
C HIS A 300 8.60 -13.44 10.53
N GLY A 301 7.49 -13.17 9.82
CA GLY A 301 6.42 -14.16 9.62
C GLY A 301 6.92 -15.43 8.92
N LYS A 302 7.73 -15.28 7.86
CA LYS A 302 8.34 -16.40 7.14
C LYS A 302 9.23 -17.26 8.03
N HIS A 303 10.08 -16.66 8.88
CA HIS A 303 10.91 -17.42 9.82
C HIS A 303 10.07 -18.17 10.87
N VAL A 304 9.05 -17.53 11.44
CA VAL A 304 8.12 -18.18 12.38
C VAL A 304 7.38 -19.35 11.73
N MET A 305 6.89 -19.19 10.49
CA MET A 305 6.25 -20.27 9.73
C MET A 305 7.22 -21.40 9.36
N ALA A 306 8.50 -21.11 9.14
CA ALA A 306 9.55 -22.10 8.95
C ALA A 306 9.93 -22.84 10.26
N GLY A 307 9.37 -22.44 11.40
CA GLY A 307 9.59 -23.07 12.71
C GLY A 307 10.67 -22.42 13.58
N ASP A 308 11.21 -21.26 13.19
CA ASP A 308 12.11 -20.50 14.07
C ASP A 308 11.31 -19.84 15.20
N THR A 309 11.48 -20.36 16.41
CA THR A 309 10.80 -19.85 17.61
C THR A 309 11.49 -18.63 18.22
N ASN A 310 12.66 -18.22 17.71
CA ASN A 310 13.35 -16.98 18.11
C ASN A 310 12.95 -15.78 17.24
N ALA A 311 12.32 -16.01 16.09
CA ALA A 311 11.83 -14.95 15.23
C ALA A 311 10.68 -14.18 15.91
N ALA A 312 10.73 -12.85 15.79
CA ALA A 312 9.78 -11.96 16.45
C ALA A 312 8.36 -12.19 15.93
N ASN A 313 7.40 -12.41 16.82
CA ASN A 313 5.99 -12.61 16.48
C ASN A 313 5.10 -11.56 17.13
N CYS A 314 3.79 -11.62 16.87
CA CYS A 314 2.80 -10.69 17.40
C CYS A 314 2.94 -10.48 18.92
N SER A 315 3.19 -11.54 19.69
CA SER A 315 3.33 -11.44 21.15
C SER A 315 4.68 -10.87 21.61
N THR A 316 5.74 -11.01 20.82
CA THR A 316 7.05 -10.38 21.06
C THR A 316 6.90 -8.86 21.07
N CYS A 317 6.20 -8.33 20.05
CA CYS A 317 6.02 -6.89 19.84
C CYS A 317 4.86 -6.29 20.66
N HIS A 318 3.71 -6.95 20.76
CA HIS A 318 2.54 -6.40 21.45
C HIS A 318 2.40 -6.82 22.92
N GLY A 319 3.05 -7.91 23.34
CA GLY A 319 2.78 -8.60 24.61
C GLY A 319 1.78 -9.75 24.44
N VAL A 320 1.57 -10.53 25.51
CA VAL A 320 0.70 -11.73 25.50
C VAL A 320 -0.67 -11.41 26.11
N HIS A 321 -0.72 -11.18 27.42
CA HIS A 321 -1.94 -10.80 28.13
C HIS A 321 -2.01 -9.28 28.40
N ASN A 322 -0.91 -8.56 28.24
CA ASN A 322 -0.80 -7.12 28.46
C ASN A 322 -0.75 -6.33 27.14
N ILE A 323 -1.53 -6.75 26.14
CA ILE A 323 -1.56 -6.15 24.79
C ILE A 323 -1.99 -4.68 24.89
N LYS A 324 -1.07 -3.76 24.64
CA LYS A 324 -1.28 -2.31 24.76
C LYS A 324 -1.20 -1.62 23.40
N ASN A 325 -2.02 -0.59 23.20
CA ASN A 325 -1.97 0.26 22.01
C ASN A 325 -0.72 1.19 22.02
N ARG A 326 -0.49 1.94 20.94
CA ARG A 326 0.70 2.81 20.74
C ARG A 326 0.86 3.94 21.77
N VAL A 327 -0.24 4.36 22.43
CA VAL A 327 -0.26 5.53 23.34
C VAL A 327 -0.37 5.17 24.83
N GLN A 328 -0.66 3.91 25.17
CA GLN A 328 -0.69 3.43 26.55
C GLN A 328 0.71 3.38 27.18
N GLU A 329 0.79 3.76 28.47
CA GLU A 329 2.03 3.71 29.24
C GLU A 329 2.57 2.28 29.34
N GLY A 330 3.90 2.12 29.16
CA GLY A 330 4.56 0.82 29.17
C GLY A 330 4.19 -0.09 27.98
N SER A 331 3.66 0.48 26.88
CA SER A 331 3.44 -0.25 25.64
C SER A 331 4.77 -0.56 24.93
N LYS A 332 4.97 -1.82 24.53
CA LYS A 332 6.12 -2.27 23.74
C LYS A 332 6.18 -1.63 22.35
N ILE A 333 5.03 -1.29 21.76
CA ILE A 333 4.93 -0.63 20.43
C ILE A 333 4.89 0.91 20.50
N SER A 334 5.04 1.52 21.68
CA SER A 334 5.12 2.98 21.78
C SER A 334 6.43 3.50 21.16
N PRO A 335 6.45 4.65 20.46
CA PRO A 335 7.67 5.14 19.77
C PRO A 335 8.89 5.30 20.67
N LEU A 336 8.67 5.68 21.94
CA LEU A 336 9.73 5.84 22.94
C LEU A 336 10.29 4.51 23.46
N ASN A 337 9.52 3.43 23.38
CA ASN A 337 9.95 2.11 23.86
C ASN A 337 10.32 1.15 22.71
N LEU A 338 9.90 1.43 21.48
CA LEU A 338 10.12 0.57 20.32
C LEU A 338 11.59 0.12 20.16
N PRO A 339 12.63 0.98 20.34
CA PRO A 339 14.01 0.50 20.28
C PRO A 339 14.36 -0.53 21.36
N ASN A 340 13.72 -0.50 22.53
CA ASN A 340 13.91 -1.51 23.57
C ASN A 340 13.15 -2.82 23.28
N THR A 341 12.13 -2.78 22.42
CA THR A 341 11.50 -3.98 21.87
C THR A 341 12.37 -4.59 20.76
N CYS A 342 12.92 -3.75 19.87
CA CYS A 342 13.82 -4.20 18.81
C CYS A 342 15.16 -4.75 19.33
N VAL A 343 15.69 -4.20 20.43
CA VAL A 343 16.99 -4.64 21.01
C VAL A 343 16.97 -6.08 21.51
N GLU A 344 15.79 -6.67 21.74
CA GLU A 344 15.65 -8.08 22.13
C GLU A 344 16.27 -9.04 21.09
N CYS A 345 16.33 -8.62 19.80
CA CYS A 345 16.98 -9.38 18.72
C CYS A 345 17.99 -8.56 17.89
N HIS A 346 17.78 -7.25 17.72
CA HIS A 346 18.61 -6.35 16.90
C HIS A 346 19.50 -5.43 17.76
N GLU A 347 20.29 -6.03 18.66
CA GLU A 347 21.07 -5.28 19.65
C GLU A 347 22.00 -4.24 19.00
N LYS A 348 22.78 -4.67 17.99
CA LYS A 348 23.78 -3.83 17.31
C LYS A 348 23.13 -2.64 16.60
N GLU A 349 22.11 -2.89 15.79
CA GLU A 349 21.43 -1.88 14.98
C GLU A 349 20.72 -0.85 15.87
N VAL A 350 20.14 -1.28 16.99
CA VAL A 350 19.55 -0.38 17.99
C VAL A 350 20.61 0.46 18.71
N ILE A 351 21.79 -0.10 19.04
CA ILE A 351 22.88 0.68 19.64
C ILE A 351 23.37 1.76 18.66
N GLU A 352 23.53 1.43 17.37
CA GLU A 352 23.87 2.40 16.33
C GLU A 352 22.78 3.48 16.17
N TYR A 353 21.51 3.08 16.09
CA TYR A 353 20.37 4.00 15.99
C TYR A 353 20.24 4.92 17.22
N LYS A 354 20.51 4.42 18.44
CA LYS A 354 20.50 5.23 19.67
C LYS A 354 21.60 6.31 19.68
N ASN A 355 22.64 6.20 18.86
CA ASN A 355 23.64 7.25 18.65
C ASN A 355 23.21 8.29 17.59
N SER A 356 22.13 8.05 16.84
CA SER A 356 21.71 8.90 15.72
C SER A 356 21.08 10.24 16.15
N VAL A 357 21.09 11.20 15.22
CA VAL A 357 20.35 12.46 15.34
C VAL A 357 18.83 12.26 15.44
N HIS A 358 18.29 11.18 14.89
CA HIS A 358 16.87 10.87 14.99
C HIS A 358 16.51 10.49 16.42
N TRP A 359 17.22 9.54 17.04
CA TRP A 359 16.99 9.21 18.45
C TRP A 359 17.27 10.38 19.40
N MET A 360 18.34 11.15 19.17
CA MET A 360 18.63 12.36 19.96
C MET A 360 17.51 13.41 19.89
N ARG A 361 16.70 13.43 18.82
CA ARG A 361 15.52 14.29 18.69
C ARG A 361 14.28 13.68 19.35
N VAL A 362 14.05 12.38 19.18
CA VAL A 362 12.98 11.63 19.87
C VAL A 362 13.08 11.80 21.39
N GLN A 363 14.29 11.65 21.95
CA GLN A 363 14.58 11.88 23.38
C GLN A 363 14.33 13.32 23.86
N ARG A 364 14.24 14.29 22.95
CA ARG A 364 13.88 15.70 23.25
C ARG A 364 12.38 15.97 23.05
N GLY A 365 11.56 14.93 22.87
CA GLY A 365 10.11 15.05 22.66
C GLY A 365 9.70 15.50 21.25
N ILE A 366 10.62 15.49 20.28
CA ILE A 366 10.32 15.85 18.89
C ILE A 366 9.60 14.68 18.22
N LYS A 367 8.25 14.75 18.18
CA LYS A 367 7.39 13.69 17.64
C LYS A 367 7.55 13.41 16.15
N ASP A 368 8.10 14.36 15.38
CA ASP A 368 8.33 14.22 13.94
C ASP A 368 9.73 13.61 13.62
N ALA A 369 10.48 13.20 14.64
CA ALA A 369 11.75 12.50 14.45
C ALA A 369 11.50 10.99 14.34
N PRO A 370 12.00 10.31 13.29
CA PRO A 370 11.64 8.93 13.02
C PRO A 370 12.25 7.96 14.04
N VAL A 371 11.49 6.92 14.38
CA VAL A 371 11.93 5.73 15.11
C VAL A 371 12.04 4.53 14.17
N CYS A 372 12.41 3.36 14.71
CA CYS A 372 12.72 2.16 13.91
C CYS A 372 11.65 1.83 12.86
N ASN A 373 10.36 1.93 13.20
CA ASN A 373 9.28 1.57 12.28
C ASN A 373 8.86 2.65 11.29
N ASP A 374 9.30 3.91 11.47
CA ASP A 374 9.15 4.93 10.44
C ASP A 374 10.14 4.71 9.26
N CYS A 375 11.14 3.82 9.43
CA CYS A 375 12.07 3.38 8.39
C CYS A 375 11.87 1.92 7.96
N HIS A 376 11.47 1.03 8.89
CA HIS A 376 11.24 -0.40 8.62
C HIS A 376 9.83 -0.82 9.08
N ASN A 377 8.90 -1.02 8.15
CA ASN A 377 7.53 -1.40 8.49
C ASN A 377 7.49 -2.70 9.33
N GLU A 378 6.91 -2.63 10.53
CA GLU A 378 6.91 -3.72 11.52
C GLU A 378 6.13 -4.96 11.07
N HIS A 379 5.16 -4.80 10.16
CA HIS A 379 4.31 -5.86 9.64
C HIS A 379 4.64 -6.25 8.19
N SER A 380 5.45 -5.48 7.46
CA SER A 380 5.81 -5.82 6.06
C SER A 380 7.30 -5.64 5.77
N VAL A 381 8.16 -5.85 6.77
CA VAL A 381 9.62 -5.86 6.57
C VAL A 381 10.02 -7.00 5.62
N GLU A 382 10.62 -6.63 4.49
CA GLU A 382 11.13 -7.54 3.47
C GLU A 382 12.60 -7.93 3.75
N GLU A 383 13.00 -9.10 3.27
CA GLU A 383 14.40 -9.55 3.32
C GLU A 383 15.22 -8.84 2.23
N ILE A 384 16.40 -8.32 2.59
CA ILE A 384 17.30 -7.69 1.62
C ILE A 384 18.23 -8.75 1.04
N THR A 385 17.77 -9.42 -0.03
CA THR A 385 18.57 -10.36 -0.81
C THR A 385 19.67 -9.66 -1.62
N ASP A 386 20.76 -10.37 -1.91
CA ASP A 386 21.87 -9.85 -2.74
C ASP A 386 21.40 -9.52 -4.16
N GLU A 387 20.56 -10.39 -4.74
CA GLU A 387 19.77 -10.07 -5.92
C GLU A 387 18.69 -9.04 -5.54
N GLY A 388 18.76 -7.84 -6.13
CA GLY A 388 17.81 -6.76 -5.88
C GLY A 388 18.21 -5.75 -4.81
N ARG A 389 19.30 -5.97 -4.06
CA ARG A 389 19.84 -5.06 -3.02
C ARG A 389 19.83 -3.59 -3.46
N GLU A 390 20.26 -3.29 -4.69
CA GLU A 390 20.38 -1.93 -5.18
C GLU A 390 19.02 -1.26 -5.49
N ALA A 391 18.09 -2.00 -6.10
CA ALA A 391 16.71 -1.52 -6.30
C ALA A 391 16.02 -1.25 -4.95
N ASN A 392 16.27 -2.11 -3.95
CA ASN A 392 15.75 -1.95 -2.59
C ASN A 392 16.35 -0.73 -1.87
N ARG A 393 17.64 -0.43 -2.07
CA ARG A 393 18.29 0.79 -1.53
C ARG A 393 17.75 2.06 -2.18
N LEU A 394 17.58 2.08 -3.50
CA LEU A 394 16.99 3.21 -4.21
C LEU A 394 15.54 3.46 -3.75
N LYS A 395 14.73 2.40 -3.64
CA LYS A 395 13.37 2.44 -3.09
C LYS A 395 13.35 2.98 -1.66
N MET A 396 14.20 2.44 -0.76
CA MET A 396 14.36 2.93 0.62
C MET A 396 14.73 4.42 0.68
N GLN A 397 15.66 4.88 -0.17
CA GLN A 397 16.01 6.30 -0.24
C GLN A 397 14.82 7.17 -0.65
N GLN A 398 14.05 6.75 -1.66
CA GLN A 398 12.92 7.49 -2.20
C GLN A 398 11.71 7.51 -1.24
N GLU A 399 11.32 6.35 -0.72
CA GLU A 399 10.13 6.19 0.12
C GLU A 399 10.36 6.66 1.56
N THR A 400 11.55 6.44 2.13
CA THR A 400 11.85 6.76 3.54
C THR A 400 12.60 8.08 3.70
N CYS A 401 13.81 8.19 3.13
CA CYS A 401 14.66 9.37 3.38
C CYS A 401 14.09 10.63 2.73
N ILE A 402 13.80 10.56 1.43
CA ILE A 402 13.28 11.68 0.64
C ILE A 402 11.88 12.08 1.13
N GLY A 403 10.98 11.10 1.33
CA GLY A 403 9.62 11.35 1.84
C GLY A 403 9.55 12.15 3.15
N CYS A 404 10.53 12.01 4.05
CA CYS A 404 10.64 12.83 5.25
C CYS A 404 11.44 14.13 5.06
N HIS A 405 12.55 14.11 4.32
CA HIS A 405 13.46 15.26 4.20
C HIS A 405 13.03 16.31 3.17
N GLU A 406 12.17 15.96 2.21
CA GLU A 406 11.56 16.89 1.25
C GLU A 406 10.23 17.47 1.79
N ASN A 407 9.71 16.91 2.89
CA ASN A 407 8.39 17.26 3.43
C ASN A 407 8.33 18.72 3.91
N SER A 408 7.65 19.58 3.16
CA SER A 408 7.55 21.01 3.44
C SER A 408 7.00 21.31 4.84
N ARG A 409 6.02 20.53 5.34
CA ARG A 409 5.45 20.70 6.68
C ARG A 409 6.51 20.52 7.78
N VAL A 410 7.45 19.59 7.59
CA VAL A 410 8.55 19.33 8.53
C VAL A 410 9.64 20.42 8.38
N ALA A 411 9.97 20.80 7.14
CA ALA A 411 10.96 21.84 6.86
C ALA A 411 10.54 23.20 7.47
N ASP A 412 9.31 23.64 7.21
CA ASP A 412 8.73 24.89 7.69
C ASP A 412 8.70 24.94 9.23
N LYS A 413 8.20 23.88 9.87
CA LYS A 413 8.06 23.76 11.33
C LYS A 413 9.38 23.86 12.07
N TYR A 414 10.48 23.40 11.47
CA TYR A 414 11.81 23.41 12.09
C TYR A 414 12.77 24.46 11.50
N GLY A 415 12.25 25.40 10.70
CA GLY A 415 12.98 26.59 10.24
C GLY A 415 14.17 26.29 9.33
N LYS A 416 14.25 25.10 8.74
CA LYS A 416 15.22 24.83 7.66
C LYS A 416 14.62 25.28 6.35
N LYS A 417 15.37 26.09 5.59
CA LYS A 417 15.14 26.20 4.14
C LYS A 417 15.26 24.78 3.57
N GLY A 418 14.15 24.24 3.06
CA GLY A 418 14.16 22.99 2.31
C GLY A 418 15.02 23.10 1.06
N GLY A 419 15.25 21.96 0.39
CA GLY A 419 16.06 21.88 -0.81
C GLY A 419 17.37 21.10 -0.67
N GLN A 420 17.70 20.53 0.49
CA GLN A 420 18.87 19.62 0.58
C GLN A 420 18.66 18.33 -0.22
N VAL A 421 17.41 17.85 -0.31
CA VAL A 421 17.03 16.73 -1.19
C VAL A 421 17.16 17.14 -2.66
N GLU A 422 16.64 18.30 -3.03
CA GLU A 422 16.75 18.87 -4.39
C GLU A 422 18.22 19.01 -4.81
N GLN A 423 19.07 19.59 -3.96
CA GLN A 423 20.53 19.70 -4.15
C GLN A 423 21.25 18.36 -4.24
N TYR A 424 20.70 17.28 -3.66
CA TYR A 424 21.20 15.93 -3.87
C TYR A 424 20.72 15.37 -5.21
N LEU A 425 19.43 15.51 -5.54
CA LEU A 425 18.83 15.00 -6.78
C LEU A 425 19.39 15.67 -8.04
N GLU A 426 19.75 16.96 -7.97
CA GLU A 426 20.43 17.70 -9.03
C GLU A 426 21.93 17.38 -9.12
N SER A 427 22.53 16.79 -8.08
CA SER A 427 23.93 16.37 -8.11
C SER A 427 24.14 15.19 -9.06
N TYR A 428 25.41 14.97 -9.47
CA TYR A 428 25.76 13.84 -10.32
C TYR A 428 25.30 12.49 -9.74
N HIS A 429 25.49 12.27 -8.43
CA HIS A 429 25.07 11.04 -7.77
C HIS A 429 23.54 10.87 -7.72
N GLY A 430 22.79 11.94 -7.43
CA GLY A 430 21.34 11.91 -7.48
C GLY A 430 20.80 11.59 -8.87
N LEU A 431 21.31 12.26 -9.90
CA LEU A 431 20.95 12.01 -11.30
C LEU A 431 21.33 10.61 -11.78
N ALA A 432 22.47 10.05 -11.32
CA ALA A 432 22.89 8.69 -11.63
C ALA A 432 22.00 7.64 -10.94
N ALA A 433 21.73 7.81 -9.64
CA ALA A 433 20.85 6.92 -8.87
C ALA A 433 19.42 6.91 -9.43
N VAL A 434 18.87 8.08 -9.81
CA VAL A 434 17.54 8.17 -10.47
C VAL A 434 17.50 7.50 -11.84
N ARG A 435 18.65 7.37 -12.53
CA ARG A 435 18.77 6.62 -13.79
C ARG A 435 19.00 5.12 -13.60
N GLY A 436 19.07 4.64 -12.35
CA GLY A 436 19.33 3.24 -12.03
C GLY A 436 20.80 2.81 -12.23
N ASP A 437 21.73 3.76 -12.16
CA ASP A 437 23.16 3.44 -12.09
C ASP A 437 23.47 2.77 -10.76
N LYS A 438 24.15 1.61 -10.80
CA LYS A 438 24.41 0.75 -9.65
C LYS A 438 25.59 1.20 -8.80
N ASP A 439 26.46 2.02 -9.38
CA ASP A 439 27.67 2.53 -8.73
C ASP A 439 27.44 3.96 -8.17
N ALA A 440 26.21 4.48 -8.26
CA ALA A 440 25.83 5.79 -7.74
C ALA A 440 25.75 5.79 -6.21
N ALA A 441 26.49 6.68 -5.56
CA ALA A 441 26.42 6.86 -4.11
C ALA A 441 25.06 7.44 -3.68
N MET A 442 24.39 6.79 -2.73
CA MET A 442 23.12 7.24 -2.15
C MET A 442 23.32 7.95 -0.82
N CYS A 443 22.24 8.54 -0.29
CA CYS A 443 22.19 9.17 1.03
C CYS A 443 22.84 8.31 2.12
N VAL A 444 22.59 6.99 2.10
CA VAL A 444 23.11 6.02 3.09
C VAL A 444 24.61 5.75 2.97
N ASP A 445 25.22 5.88 1.79
CA ASP A 445 26.67 5.70 1.61
C ASP A 445 27.47 6.83 2.28
N CYS A 446 26.91 8.04 2.22
CA CYS A 446 27.48 9.24 2.83
C CYS A 446 27.09 9.38 4.32
N HIS A 447 25.83 9.17 4.69
CA HIS A 447 25.31 9.41 6.04
C HIS A 447 25.28 8.19 6.98
N ASN A 448 25.55 6.99 6.46
CA ASN A 448 25.26 5.69 7.09
C ASN A 448 23.74 5.43 7.24
N VAL A 449 23.37 4.21 7.70
CA VAL A 449 21.96 3.78 7.85
C VAL A 449 21.43 4.04 9.26
N HIS A 450 22.01 3.41 10.28
CA HIS A 450 21.55 3.55 11.66
C HIS A 450 22.29 4.65 12.42
N SER A 451 23.61 4.77 12.26
CA SER A 451 24.42 5.80 12.93
C SER A 451 24.46 7.15 12.18
N ILE A 452 23.28 7.70 11.84
CA ILE A 452 23.15 9.00 11.16
C ILE A 452 23.45 10.15 12.12
N LEU A 453 24.60 10.82 11.94
CA LEU A 453 25.04 11.93 12.79
C LEU A 453 24.91 13.30 12.09
N PRO A 454 24.76 14.41 12.85
CA PRO A 454 24.84 15.75 12.27
C PRO A 454 26.25 16.01 11.72
N SER A 455 26.40 16.65 10.57
CA SER A 455 27.71 16.94 9.95
C SER A 455 28.70 17.67 10.87
N LYS A 456 28.21 18.50 11.80
CA LYS A 456 29.03 19.19 12.82
C LYS A 456 29.61 18.25 13.91
N ASN A 457 29.14 17.01 14.03
CA ASN A 457 29.68 16.04 14.98
C ASN A 457 31.02 15.48 14.44
N PRO A 458 32.12 15.49 15.22
CA PRO A 458 33.42 14.96 14.80
C PRO A 458 33.41 13.47 14.39
N MET A 459 32.41 12.68 14.80
CA MET A 459 32.26 11.28 14.42
C MET A 459 31.39 11.05 13.17
N ALA A 460 30.78 12.10 12.60
CA ALA A 460 29.95 11.96 11.39
C ALA A 460 30.83 11.68 10.16
N SER A 461 30.42 10.73 9.32
CA SER A 461 31.05 10.46 8.02
C SER A 461 31.01 11.67 7.06
N THR A 462 30.04 12.57 7.24
CA THR A 462 29.90 13.84 6.52
C THR A 462 30.53 15.04 7.24
N ASN A 463 31.32 14.81 8.28
CA ASN A 463 32.12 15.88 8.89
C ASN A 463 33.27 16.30 7.97
N VAL A 464 33.65 17.59 7.98
CA VAL A 464 34.75 18.13 7.16
C VAL A 464 36.07 17.36 7.34
N ASN A 465 36.34 16.84 8.54
CA ASN A 465 37.57 16.08 8.81
C ASN A 465 37.51 14.62 8.32
N ASN A 466 36.31 14.08 8.05
CA ASN A 466 36.08 12.67 7.73
C ASN A 466 35.59 12.45 6.30
N VAL A 467 34.98 13.46 5.67
CA VAL A 467 34.32 13.36 4.36
C VAL A 467 35.26 12.86 3.27
N THR A 468 36.55 13.20 3.32
CA THR A 468 37.56 12.66 2.40
C THR A 468 37.69 11.14 2.51
N GLN A 469 37.72 10.59 3.72
CA GLN A 469 37.74 9.14 3.93
C GLN A 469 36.42 8.48 3.51
N THR A 470 35.28 9.18 3.66
CA THR A 470 33.99 8.72 3.16
C THR A 470 33.97 8.65 1.63
N CYS A 471 34.46 9.68 0.93
CA CYS A 471 34.63 9.66 -0.54
C CYS A 471 35.57 8.53 -0.98
N GLN A 472 36.65 8.28 -0.24
CA GLN A 472 37.64 7.24 -0.54
C GLN A 472 37.11 5.80 -0.51
N ARG A 473 35.90 5.57 0.04
CA ARG A 473 35.20 4.27 -0.05
C ARG A 473 34.89 3.87 -1.50
N CYS A 474 34.62 4.84 -2.37
CA CYS A 474 34.29 4.62 -3.78
C CYS A 474 35.30 5.29 -4.74
N HIS A 475 35.90 6.42 -4.34
CA HIS A 475 36.90 7.17 -5.10
C HIS A 475 38.26 7.09 -4.42
N THR A 476 39.03 6.02 -4.67
CA THR A 476 40.27 5.72 -3.97
C THR A 476 41.32 6.84 -3.96
N GLU A 477 41.34 7.70 -4.97
CA GLU A 477 42.25 8.86 -5.10
C GLU A 477 41.64 10.20 -4.64
N ALA A 478 40.47 10.18 -3.97
CA ALA A 478 39.80 11.40 -3.52
C ALA A 478 40.69 12.22 -2.56
N THR A 479 40.82 13.51 -2.88
CA THR A 479 41.57 14.51 -2.11
C THR A 479 40.63 15.39 -1.30
N GLU A 480 41.17 16.13 -0.32
CA GLU A 480 40.38 17.09 0.48
C GLU A 480 39.68 18.16 -0.39
N ILE A 481 40.35 18.63 -1.45
CA ILE A 481 39.79 19.61 -2.41
C ILE A 481 38.61 18.99 -3.17
N PHE A 482 38.77 17.75 -3.65
CA PHE A 482 37.69 17.01 -4.32
C PHE A 482 36.48 16.82 -3.39
N SER A 483 36.70 16.40 -2.15
CA SER A 483 35.60 16.20 -1.20
C SER A 483 34.90 17.50 -0.76
N ARG A 484 35.61 18.63 -0.73
CA ARG A 484 35.00 19.96 -0.49
C ARG A 484 34.21 20.48 -1.69
N SER A 485 34.58 20.11 -2.92
CA SER A 485 33.82 20.49 -4.13
C SER A 485 32.46 19.78 -4.28
N TYR A 486 32.18 18.75 -3.47
CA TYR A 486 30.93 17.99 -3.48
C TYR A 486 30.14 18.14 -2.15
N SER A 487 29.78 19.36 -1.80
CA SER A 487 28.84 19.68 -0.73
C SER A 487 27.48 20.14 -1.27
N HIS A 488 26.38 19.70 -0.65
CA HIS A 488 25.04 20.23 -0.98
C HIS A 488 24.85 21.70 -0.54
N GLU A 489 25.65 22.17 0.43
CA GLU A 489 25.75 23.60 0.73
C GLU A 489 26.79 24.26 -0.19
N THR A 490 26.44 25.42 -0.76
CA THR A 490 27.33 26.24 -1.60
C THR A 490 28.39 26.90 -0.71
N GLU A 491 29.66 26.51 -0.85
CA GLU A 491 30.73 27.02 0.02
C GLU A 491 30.96 28.53 -0.16
N SER A 492 30.84 29.28 0.95
CA SER A 492 31.03 30.74 1.05
C SER A 492 30.02 31.63 0.30
N GLU A 493 29.62 32.73 0.95
CA GLU A 493 28.81 33.79 0.30
C GLU A 493 29.54 34.40 -0.91
N SER A 494 30.88 34.42 -0.89
CA SER A 494 31.73 34.90 -1.98
C SER A 494 31.64 34.06 -3.25
N ALA A 495 31.77 32.72 -3.16
CA ALA A 495 31.67 31.87 -4.35
C ALA A 495 30.24 31.88 -4.90
N LYS A 496 29.24 31.79 -4.02
CA LYS A 496 27.83 31.90 -4.39
C LYS A 496 27.49 33.23 -5.06
N SER A 497 28.11 34.34 -4.64
CA SER A 497 27.97 35.63 -5.31
C SER A 497 28.53 35.58 -6.74
N ILE A 498 29.70 34.98 -6.95
CA ILE A 498 30.31 34.81 -8.27
C ILE A 498 29.47 33.88 -9.16
N GLU A 499 29.01 32.73 -8.65
CA GLU A 499 28.11 31.81 -9.36
C GLU A 499 26.81 32.49 -9.78
N ASN A 500 26.19 33.28 -8.90
CA ASN A 500 25.00 34.08 -9.22
C ASN A 500 25.29 35.13 -10.30
N ILE A 501 26.43 35.83 -10.22
CA ILE A 501 26.84 36.81 -11.24
C ILE A 501 27.04 36.13 -12.60
N VAL A 502 27.77 35.02 -12.65
CA VAL A 502 28.00 34.23 -13.87
C VAL A 502 26.67 33.72 -14.42
N SER A 503 25.80 33.14 -13.58
CA SER A 503 24.48 32.64 -13.98
C SER A 503 23.59 33.76 -14.53
N TYR A 504 23.60 34.94 -13.91
CA TYR A 504 22.84 36.10 -14.36
C TYR A 504 23.37 36.64 -15.69
N ILE A 505 24.69 36.70 -15.87
CA ILE A 505 25.34 37.05 -17.14
C ILE A 505 24.94 36.05 -18.22
N TYR A 506 25.05 34.75 -17.97
CA TYR A 506 24.67 33.72 -18.94
C TYR A 506 23.17 33.72 -19.25
N PHE A 507 22.30 33.95 -18.26
CA PHE A 507 20.86 34.09 -18.47
C PHE A 507 20.52 35.24 -19.44
N TRP A 508 21.06 36.43 -19.20
CA TRP A 508 20.84 37.57 -20.10
C TRP A 508 21.57 37.43 -21.43
N LEU A 509 22.74 36.78 -21.46
CA LEU A 509 23.45 36.45 -22.70
C LEU A 509 22.63 35.49 -23.56
N ILE A 510 22.03 34.45 -22.97
CA ILE A 510 21.15 33.51 -23.68
C ILE A 510 19.92 34.24 -24.21
N ILE A 511 19.26 35.09 -23.41
CA ILE A 511 18.12 35.90 -23.87
C ILE A 511 18.53 36.85 -25.01
N ALA A 512 19.67 37.53 -24.90
CA ALA A 512 20.16 38.46 -25.92
C ALA A 512 20.59 37.75 -27.21
N VAL A 513 21.32 36.63 -27.11
CA VAL A 513 21.81 35.86 -28.26
C VAL A 513 20.70 35.06 -28.91
N ILE A 514 19.98 34.21 -28.17
CA ILE A 514 18.90 33.38 -28.74
C ILE A 514 17.68 34.22 -29.10
N GLY A 515 17.30 35.21 -28.28
CA GLY A 515 16.26 36.17 -28.63
C GLY A 515 16.66 37.05 -29.81
N GLY A 516 17.92 37.48 -29.88
CA GLY A 516 18.47 38.20 -31.03
C GLY A 516 18.47 37.36 -32.31
N MET A 517 18.88 36.09 -32.25
CA MET A 517 18.82 35.13 -33.36
C MET A 517 17.38 34.84 -33.78
N PHE A 518 16.45 34.71 -32.82
CA PHE A 518 15.02 34.52 -33.10
C PHE A 518 14.43 35.75 -33.80
N VAL A 519 14.69 36.96 -33.31
CA VAL A 519 14.25 38.21 -33.94
C VAL A 519 14.89 38.41 -35.32
N HIS A 520 16.18 38.10 -35.47
CA HIS A 520 16.90 38.12 -36.75
C HIS A 520 16.27 37.15 -37.76
N ASN A 521 16.06 35.89 -37.37
CA ASN A 521 15.43 34.88 -38.22
C ASN A 521 13.98 35.23 -38.54
N LEU A 522 13.23 35.80 -37.60
CA LEU A 522 11.86 36.29 -37.82
C LEU A 522 11.85 37.47 -38.79
N ILE A 523 12.82 38.40 -38.71
CA ILE A 523 12.97 39.50 -39.68
C ILE A 523 13.28 38.96 -41.08
N ILE A 524 14.20 37.98 -41.20
CA ILE A 524 14.50 37.31 -42.48
C ILE A 524 13.24 36.60 -43.01
N PHE A 525 12.57 35.81 -42.19
CA PHE A 525 11.35 35.10 -42.55
C PHE A 525 10.26 36.06 -43.03
N LEU A 526 10.01 37.16 -42.29
CA LEU A 526 9.04 38.19 -42.68
C LEU A 526 9.47 38.96 -43.94
N PHE A 527 10.77 39.23 -44.13
CA PHE A 527 11.31 39.86 -45.33
C PHE A 527 11.12 38.95 -46.55
N GLU A 528 11.53 37.69 -46.47
CA GLU A 528 11.38 36.71 -47.54
C GLU A 528 9.91 36.41 -47.84
N THR A 529 9.06 36.31 -46.81
CA THR A 529 7.60 36.16 -46.97
C THR A 529 7.02 37.34 -47.74
N ARG A 530 7.41 38.57 -47.39
CA ARG A 530 7.01 39.78 -48.12
C ARG A 530 7.62 39.83 -49.53
N ARG A 531 8.84 39.32 -49.74
CA ARG A 531 9.53 39.28 -51.03
C ARG A 531 8.86 38.30 -52.00
N LYS A 532 8.60 37.06 -51.56
CA LYS A 532 7.83 36.05 -52.31
C LYS A 532 6.44 36.58 -52.66
N ARG A 533 5.70 37.09 -51.67
CA ARG A 533 4.35 37.67 -51.88
C ARG A 533 4.34 38.91 -52.80
N ARG A 534 5.43 39.68 -52.88
CA ARG A 534 5.59 40.77 -53.87
C ARG A 534 5.86 40.24 -55.28
N LYS A 535 6.74 39.24 -55.45
CA LYS A 535 6.97 38.58 -56.75
C LYS A 535 5.67 37.98 -57.31
N GLU A 536 4.92 37.29 -56.46
CA GLU A 536 3.65 36.63 -56.80
C GLU A 536 2.44 37.57 -56.88
N LYS A 537 2.63 38.90 -56.72
CA LYS A 537 1.52 39.86 -56.79
C LYS A 537 1.01 40.04 -58.22
N ASN A 538 1.91 40.00 -59.20
CA ASN A 538 1.62 40.23 -60.61
C ASN A 538 1.57 38.94 -61.45
N ALA A 539 1.76 37.78 -60.83
CA ALA A 539 1.66 36.48 -61.50
C ALA A 539 0.19 36.06 -61.66
N ILE A 540 -0.11 35.30 -62.72
CA ILE A 540 -1.44 34.69 -62.91
C ILE A 540 -1.70 33.71 -61.78
N ARG A 541 -2.85 33.82 -61.12
CA ARG A 541 -3.23 33.02 -59.94
C ARG A 541 -4.33 32.01 -60.27
N MET A 542 -4.07 30.76 -59.89
CA MET A 542 -4.92 29.59 -60.00
C MET A 542 -5.64 29.36 -58.66
N PRO A 543 -6.97 29.14 -58.61
CA PRO A 543 -7.64 28.74 -57.39
C PRO A 543 -7.36 27.26 -57.11
N ARG A 544 -6.75 26.96 -55.95
CA ARG A 544 -6.63 25.57 -55.44
C ARG A 544 -7.79 25.26 -54.50
N PHE A 545 -7.99 26.13 -53.51
CA PHE A 545 -9.01 25.99 -52.47
C PHE A 545 -10.00 27.16 -52.47
N THR A 546 -11.24 26.86 -52.14
CA THR A 546 -12.30 27.84 -51.90
C THR A 546 -12.14 28.49 -50.53
N ARG A 547 -12.75 29.66 -50.32
CA ARG A 547 -12.75 30.33 -49.00
C ARG A 547 -13.30 29.45 -47.88
N ASN A 548 -14.24 28.55 -48.18
CA ASN A 548 -14.80 27.63 -47.18
C ASN A 548 -13.79 26.58 -46.74
N GLU A 549 -13.04 26.02 -47.69
CA GLU A 549 -11.97 25.04 -47.42
C GLU A 549 -10.82 25.70 -46.63
N VAL A 550 -10.45 26.94 -46.98
CA VAL A 550 -9.42 27.72 -46.24
C VAL A 550 -9.84 28.04 -44.81
N ILE A 551 -11.09 28.48 -44.57
CA ILE A 551 -11.58 28.76 -43.22
C ILE A 551 -11.61 27.48 -42.37
N GLN A 552 -12.06 26.36 -42.94
CA GLN A 552 -12.01 25.06 -42.26
C GLN A 552 -10.58 24.69 -41.86
N HIS A 553 -9.62 24.81 -42.78
CA HIS A 553 -8.21 24.52 -42.52
C HIS A 553 -7.63 25.40 -41.39
N ILE A 554 -7.91 26.71 -41.38
CA ILE A 554 -7.42 27.62 -40.33
C ILE A 554 -7.98 27.24 -38.95
N LEU A 555 -9.28 26.93 -38.86
CA LEU A 555 -9.90 26.50 -37.60
C LEU A 555 -9.35 25.15 -37.11
N LEU A 556 -9.06 24.22 -38.03
CA LEU A 556 -8.45 22.93 -37.73
C LEU A 556 -7.03 23.12 -37.20
N ALA A 557 -6.19 23.90 -37.88
CA ALA A 557 -4.82 24.14 -37.48
C ALA A 557 -4.72 24.79 -36.09
N VAL A 558 -5.56 25.80 -35.82
CA VAL A 558 -5.60 26.48 -34.52
C VAL A 558 -6.06 25.55 -33.40
N SER A 559 -7.16 24.79 -33.61
CA SER A 559 -7.65 23.85 -32.60
C SER A 559 -6.66 22.72 -32.32
N PHE A 560 -6.02 22.17 -33.36
CA PHE A 560 -4.98 21.14 -33.22
C PHE A 560 -3.77 21.64 -32.42
N ILE A 561 -3.22 22.82 -32.75
CA ILE A 561 -2.05 23.37 -32.03
C ILE A 561 -2.38 23.58 -30.54
N VAL A 562 -3.56 24.10 -30.23
CA VAL A 562 -3.99 24.30 -28.84
C VAL A 562 -4.18 22.95 -28.12
N LEU A 563 -4.76 21.95 -28.77
CA LEU A 563 -4.91 20.59 -28.23
C LEU A 563 -3.56 19.93 -27.94
N ALA A 564 -2.60 20.02 -28.86
CA ALA A 564 -1.26 19.49 -28.68
C ALA A 564 -0.55 20.14 -27.48
N ILE A 565 -0.49 21.48 -27.42
CA ILE A 565 0.15 22.21 -26.31
C ILE A 565 -0.50 21.86 -24.96
N THR A 566 -1.83 21.92 -24.88
CA THR A 566 -2.55 21.64 -23.62
C THR A 566 -2.56 20.16 -23.23
N GLY A 567 -2.42 19.24 -24.19
CA GLY A 567 -2.30 17.80 -23.96
C GLY A 567 -0.91 17.43 -23.45
N PHE A 568 0.17 17.90 -24.11
CA PHE A 568 1.53 17.64 -23.62
C PHE A 568 1.82 18.33 -22.28
N ALA A 569 1.22 19.48 -21.99
CA ALA A 569 1.36 20.17 -20.71
C ALA A 569 0.77 19.35 -19.54
N LEU A 570 -0.28 18.54 -19.78
CA LEU A 570 -0.81 17.61 -18.79
C LEU A 570 0.14 16.45 -18.52
N LYS A 571 0.80 15.92 -19.56
CA LYS A 571 1.70 14.77 -19.43
C LYS A 571 3.04 15.16 -18.80
N TYR A 572 3.52 16.38 -19.07
CA TYR A 572 4.84 16.86 -18.65
C TYR A 572 4.75 18.21 -17.90
N PRO A 573 4.04 18.27 -16.75
CA PRO A 573 3.77 19.52 -16.04
C PRO A 573 5.05 20.24 -15.57
N ASN A 574 6.08 19.49 -15.21
CA ASN A 574 7.35 20.01 -14.71
C ASN A 574 8.34 20.41 -15.83
N SER A 575 7.92 20.37 -17.09
CA SER A 575 8.78 20.80 -18.21
C SER A 575 8.86 22.32 -18.28
N PHE A 576 10.03 22.86 -18.64
CA PHE A 576 10.31 24.32 -18.60
C PHE A 576 9.26 25.18 -19.32
N TRP A 577 8.66 24.67 -20.40
CA TRP A 577 7.67 25.37 -21.19
C TRP A 577 6.25 25.23 -20.62
N ALA A 578 5.91 24.10 -20.00
CA ALA A 578 4.64 23.91 -19.30
C ALA A 578 4.59 24.77 -18.03
N GLU A 579 5.69 24.79 -17.27
CA GLU A 579 5.91 25.69 -16.14
C GLU A 579 5.86 27.16 -16.59
N GLY A 580 6.52 27.51 -17.71
CA GLY A 580 6.42 28.83 -18.33
C GLY A 580 4.97 29.24 -18.61
N LEU A 581 4.17 28.38 -19.25
CA LEU A 581 2.74 28.65 -19.48
C LEU A 581 1.95 28.78 -18.16
N ARG A 582 2.28 27.98 -17.14
CA ARG A 582 1.66 28.06 -15.80
C ARG A 582 1.92 29.40 -15.14
N THR A 583 3.17 29.90 -15.17
CA THR A 583 3.51 31.23 -14.64
C THR A 583 2.84 32.38 -15.40
N LEU A 584 2.56 32.21 -16.70
CA LEU A 584 1.80 33.13 -17.53
C LEU A 584 0.27 33.05 -17.32
N GLY A 585 -0.20 32.23 -16.36
CA GLY A 585 -1.61 32.16 -15.96
C GLY A 585 -2.39 30.95 -16.50
N MET A 586 -1.75 30.02 -17.23
CA MET A 586 -2.37 28.76 -17.64
C MET A 586 -2.41 27.76 -16.47
N SER A 587 -3.26 28.03 -15.49
CA SER A 587 -3.53 27.09 -14.39
C SER A 587 -4.24 25.83 -14.90
N GLU A 588 -4.18 24.74 -14.13
CA GLU A 588 -4.77 23.46 -14.52
C GLU A 588 -6.27 23.55 -14.90
N PRO A 589 -7.14 24.28 -14.16
CA PRO A 589 -8.52 24.50 -14.59
C PRO A 589 -8.64 25.21 -15.95
N VAL A 590 -7.80 26.23 -16.21
CA VAL A 590 -7.78 26.95 -17.49
C VAL A 590 -7.33 26.02 -18.62
N ARG A 591 -6.27 25.24 -18.41
CA ARG A 591 -5.78 24.23 -19.36
C ARG A 591 -6.87 23.22 -19.73
N GLN A 592 -7.58 22.67 -18.74
CA GLN A 592 -8.69 21.73 -18.96
C GLN A 592 -9.81 22.32 -19.82
N TRP A 593 -10.24 23.55 -19.51
CA TRP A 593 -11.29 24.24 -20.29
C TRP A 593 -10.85 24.53 -21.72
N VAL A 594 -9.63 25.04 -21.92
CA VAL A 594 -9.07 25.36 -23.24
C VAL A 594 -8.92 24.11 -24.11
N HIS A 595 -8.47 23.00 -23.52
CA HIS A 595 -8.36 21.71 -24.21
C HIS A 595 -9.75 21.21 -24.65
N ARG A 596 -10.72 21.16 -23.73
CA ARG A 596 -12.09 20.71 -24.00
C ARG A 596 -12.82 21.57 -25.02
N ALA A 597 -12.71 22.89 -24.94
CA ALA A 597 -13.29 23.82 -25.91
C ALA A 597 -12.71 23.61 -27.32
N SER A 598 -11.39 23.38 -27.40
CA SER A 598 -10.69 23.12 -28.67
C SER A 598 -11.05 21.74 -29.24
N ALA A 599 -11.26 20.73 -28.39
CA ALA A 599 -11.74 19.40 -28.80
C ALA A 599 -13.15 19.47 -29.39
N VAL A 600 -14.08 20.21 -28.75
CA VAL A 600 -15.44 20.42 -29.27
C VAL A 600 -15.42 21.15 -30.60
N LEU A 601 -14.60 22.20 -30.73
CA LEU A 601 -14.42 22.92 -32.00
C LEU A 601 -13.91 21.97 -33.11
N MET A 602 -12.91 21.13 -32.81
CA MET A 602 -12.37 20.17 -33.77
C MET A 602 -13.42 19.12 -34.18
N ILE A 603 -14.17 18.56 -33.24
CA ILE A 603 -15.24 17.58 -33.53
C ILE A 603 -16.34 18.19 -34.41
N ILE A 604 -16.85 19.39 -34.06
CA ILE A 604 -17.87 20.10 -34.84
C ILE A 604 -17.35 20.38 -36.25
N LEU A 605 -16.09 20.82 -36.37
CA LEU A 605 -15.45 21.11 -37.64
C LEU A 605 -15.28 19.86 -38.51
N SER A 606 -14.90 18.71 -37.93
CA SER A 606 -14.79 17.43 -38.63
C SER A 606 -16.14 16.94 -39.14
N LEU A 607 -17.21 17.07 -38.34
CA LEU A 607 -18.58 16.75 -38.76
C LEU A 607 -19.05 17.68 -39.88
N TYR A 608 -18.75 18.98 -39.79
CA TYR A 608 -19.02 19.95 -40.86
C TYR A 608 -18.24 19.64 -42.14
N HIS A 609 -16.98 19.24 -42.03
CA HIS A 609 -16.15 18.83 -43.17
C HIS A 609 -16.74 17.60 -43.87
N LEU A 610 -17.13 16.57 -43.10
CA LEU A 610 -17.80 15.38 -43.64
C LEU A 610 -19.12 15.73 -44.34
N PHE A 611 -19.94 16.60 -43.74
CA PHE A 611 -21.16 17.11 -44.39
C PHE A 611 -20.84 17.86 -45.69
N TYR A 612 -19.82 18.73 -45.68
CA TYR A 612 -19.39 19.49 -46.86
C TYR A 612 -18.99 18.56 -48.02
N LEU A 613 -18.23 17.49 -47.74
CA LEU A 613 -17.79 16.51 -48.73
C LEU A 613 -18.94 15.72 -49.34
N LEU A 614 -19.90 15.26 -48.52
CA LEU A 614 -20.99 14.41 -49.00
C LEU A 614 -22.08 15.19 -49.76
N PHE A 615 -22.45 16.37 -49.24
CA PHE A 615 -23.65 17.08 -49.70
C PHE A 615 -23.37 18.21 -50.71
N THR A 616 -22.14 18.74 -50.81
CA THR A 616 -21.82 19.78 -51.80
C THR A 616 -21.18 19.21 -53.06
N ALA A 617 -21.46 19.81 -54.22
CA ALA A 617 -20.90 19.35 -55.50
C ALA A 617 -19.37 19.44 -55.52
N ARG A 618 -18.81 20.55 -55.03
CA ARG A 618 -17.36 20.74 -54.88
C ARG A 618 -16.75 19.76 -53.87
N GLY A 619 -17.40 19.52 -52.74
CA GLY A 619 -16.93 18.59 -51.73
C GLY A 619 -16.82 17.16 -52.24
N ARG A 620 -17.79 16.70 -53.04
CA ARG A 620 -17.72 15.38 -53.68
C ARG A 620 -16.60 15.29 -54.72
N ASP A 621 -16.39 16.34 -55.50
CA ASP A 621 -15.27 16.40 -56.45
C ASP A 621 -13.91 16.39 -55.74
N VAL A 622 -13.81 16.96 -54.53
CA VAL A 622 -12.60 16.91 -53.69
C VAL A 622 -12.41 15.52 -53.09
N LEU A 623 -13.47 14.91 -52.56
CA LEU A 623 -13.43 13.55 -52.01
C LEU A 623 -12.97 12.52 -53.05
N MET A 624 -13.49 12.60 -54.29
CA MET A 624 -13.13 11.66 -55.36
C MET A 624 -11.65 11.78 -55.80
N GLU A 625 -11.09 12.99 -55.78
CA GLU A 625 -9.65 13.20 -56.08
C GLU A 625 -8.73 12.81 -54.90
N LEU A 626 -9.24 12.77 -53.67
CA LEU A 626 -8.51 12.34 -52.46
C LEU A 626 -8.56 10.83 -52.20
N LEU A 627 -9.29 10.06 -53.00
CA LEU A 627 -9.27 8.60 -52.91
C LEU A 627 -7.89 8.05 -53.35
N PRO A 628 -7.28 7.12 -52.58
CA PRO A 628 -6.07 6.44 -53.01
C PRO A 628 -6.33 5.52 -54.20
N THR A 629 -5.38 5.47 -55.12
CA THR A 629 -5.40 4.67 -56.34
C THR A 629 -4.09 3.90 -56.47
N PHE A 630 -4.08 2.80 -57.23
CA PHE A 630 -2.82 2.07 -57.52
C PHE A 630 -1.74 2.95 -58.17
N LYS A 631 -2.17 4.03 -58.82
CA LYS A 631 -1.29 5.02 -59.43
C LYS A 631 -0.46 5.80 -58.41
N ASP A 632 -0.99 6.04 -57.21
CA ASP A 632 -0.26 6.76 -56.16
C ASP A 632 0.99 5.97 -55.72
N ILE A 633 0.94 4.63 -55.73
CA ILE A 633 2.10 3.76 -55.45
C ILE A 633 3.16 3.88 -56.55
N THR A 634 2.77 3.94 -57.83
CA THR A 634 3.73 4.17 -58.92
C THR A 634 4.32 5.57 -58.88
N ASP A 635 3.50 6.58 -58.56
CA ASP A 635 3.92 7.97 -58.46
C ASP A 635 4.88 8.17 -57.25
N VAL A 636 4.74 7.43 -56.13
CA VAL A 636 5.74 7.34 -55.03
C VAL A 636 7.09 6.83 -55.56
N ARG A 637 7.08 5.68 -56.25
CA ARG A 637 8.30 5.06 -56.80
C ARG A 637 9.00 6.02 -57.75
N ASP A 638 8.25 6.62 -58.67
CA ASP A 638 8.81 7.49 -59.70
C ASP A 638 9.35 8.80 -59.12
N SER A 639 8.73 9.30 -58.04
CA SER A 639 9.25 10.43 -57.25
C SER A 639 10.57 10.08 -56.56
N LEU A 640 10.67 8.92 -55.92
CA LEU A 640 11.93 8.48 -55.30
C LEU A 640 13.04 8.29 -56.34
N MET A 641 12.72 7.69 -57.50
CA MET A 641 13.68 7.54 -58.61
C MET A 641 14.14 8.90 -59.17
N TYR A 642 13.24 9.90 -59.22
CA TYR A 642 13.60 11.27 -59.59
C TYR A 642 14.52 11.93 -58.56
N TYR A 643 14.19 11.89 -57.27
CA TYR A 643 15.03 12.50 -56.22
C TYR A 643 16.39 11.79 -56.07
N LEU A 644 16.46 10.48 -56.33
CA LEU A 644 17.71 9.71 -56.44
C LEU A 644 18.47 9.93 -57.76
N ARG A 645 17.95 10.79 -58.66
CA ARG A 645 18.51 11.11 -59.99
C ARG A 645 18.65 9.92 -60.94
N ILE A 646 17.87 8.86 -60.71
CA ILE A 646 17.77 7.69 -61.60
C ILE A 646 16.86 8.04 -62.80
N ASN A 647 15.73 8.70 -62.52
CA ASN A 647 14.87 9.30 -63.55
C ASN A 647 15.21 10.77 -63.76
N LYS A 648 15.14 11.25 -65.01
CA LYS A 648 15.38 12.66 -65.37
C LYS A 648 14.14 13.54 -65.27
N GLU A 649 12.97 12.94 -65.49
CA GLU A 649 11.68 13.64 -65.53
C GLU A 649 10.99 13.60 -64.17
N HIS A 650 10.42 14.73 -63.75
CA HIS A 650 9.62 14.82 -62.55
C HIS A 650 8.22 14.23 -62.81
N PRO A 651 7.69 13.36 -61.93
CA PRO A 651 6.37 12.78 -62.11
C PRO A 651 5.27 13.86 -62.13
N GLN A 652 4.37 13.77 -63.10
CA GLN A 652 3.28 14.73 -63.29
C GLN A 652 2.09 14.37 -62.41
N PHE A 653 1.84 15.03 -61.29
CA PHE A 653 0.72 14.66 -60.41
C PHE A 653 -0.64 15.19 -60.87
N ASN A 654 -1.71 14.59 -60.34
CA ASN A 654 -3.08 15.09 -60.43
C ASN A 654 -3.26 16.27 -59.45
N GLN A 655 -4.51 16.63 -59.11
CA GLN A 655 -4.83 17.77 -58.23
C GLN A 655 -4.26 17.64 -56.81
N TYR A 656 -4.13 16.40 -56.33
CA TYR A 656 -3.43 16.04 -55.11
C TYR A 656 -2.36 15.02 -55.45
N ASP A 657 -1.16 15.19 -54.90
CA ASP A 657 -0.11 14.19 -54.99
C ASP A 657 -0.30 13.05 -53.95
N TYR A 658 0.55 12.03 -54.00
CA TYR A 658 0.45 10.89 -53.10
C TYR A 658 0.68 11.25 -51.62
N ALA A 659 1.48 12.29 -51.35
CA ALA A 659 1.83 12.71 -49.99
C ALA A 659 0.66 13.47 -49.37
N GLU A 660 0.04 14.39 -50.12
CA GLU A 660 -1.16 15.13 -49.72
C GLU A 660 -2.34 14.18 -49.43
N LYS A 661 -2.51 13.12 -50.23
CA LYS A 661 -3.50 12.07 -49.95
C LYS A 661 -3.18 11.29 -48.67
N ALA A 662 -1.91 10.89 -48.48
CA ALA A 662 -1.50 10.15 -47.29
C ALA A 662 -1.69 10.98 -46.01
N GLU A 663 -1.32 12.26 -46.03
CA GLU A 663 -1.57 13.23 -44.96
C GLU A 663 -3.06 13.34 -44.62
N TYR A 664 -3.91 13.47 -45.64
CA TYR A 664 -5.35 13.62 -45.46
C TYR A 664 -5.99 12.39 -44.78
N TRP A 665 -5.61 11.18 -45.19
CA TRP A 665 -6.12 9.96 -44.57
C TRP A 665 -5.54 9.70 -43.18
N ALA A 666 -4.27 10.01 -42.93
CA ALA A 666 -3.67 9.98 -41.60
C ALA A 666 -4.40 10.95 -40.64
N LEU A 667 -4.70 12.17 -41.10
CA LEU A 667 -5.47 13.16 -40.35
C LEU A 667 -6.89 12.67 -40.02
N ILE A 668 -7.61 12.09 -40.99
CA ILE A 668 -8.96 11.53 -40.75
C ILE A 668 -8.90 10.44 -39.67
N TRP A 669 -7.97 9.49 -39.80
CA TRP A 669 -7.80 8.39 -38.86
C TRP A 669 -7.48 8.91 -37.45
N GLY A 670 -6.44 9.75 -37.32
CA GLY A 670 -6.03 10.32 -36.04
C GLY A 670 -7.14 11.15 -35.40
N THR A 671 -7.86 11.95 -36.17
CA THR A 671 -8.99 12.75 -35.66
C THR A 671 -10.11 11.85 -35.13
N PHE A 672 -10.44 10.76 -35.82
CA PHE A 672 -11.43 9.79 -35.36
C PHE A 672 -11.01 9.09 -34.06
N VAL A 673 -9.78 8.57 -34.00
CA VAL A 673 -9.22 7.89 -32.81
C VAL A 673 -9.16 8.86 -31.63
N MET A 674 -8.66 10.09 -31.83
CA MET A 674 -8.55 11.12 -30.80
C MET A 674 -9.92 11.57 -30.28
N ALA A 675 -10.93 11.70 -31.15
CA ALA A 675 -12.29 12.04 -30.74
C ALA A 675 -12.94 10.93 -29.90
N VAL A 676 -12.87 9.67 -30.33
CA VAL A 676 -13.46 8.53 -29.61
C VAL A 676 -12.79 8.33 -28.25
N THR A 677 -11.46 8.25 -28.22
CA THR A 677 -10.71 8.07 -26.96
C THR A 677 -10.85 9.29 -26.04
N GLY A 678 -10.86 10.51 -26.59
CA GLY A 678 -11.07 11.74 -25.83
C GLY A 678 -12.45 11.82 -25.17
N LEU A 679 -13.52 11.36 -25.86
CA LEU A 679 -14.86 11.28 -25.27
C LEU A 679 -14.95 10.24 -24.15
N ILE A 680 -14.31 9.07 -24.31
CA ILE A 680 -14.22 8.06 -23.25
C ILE A 680 -13.54 8.62 -21.99
N LEU A 681 -12.43 9.36 -22.17
CA LEU A 681 -11.68 9.99 -21.07
C LEU A 681 -12.38 11.21 -20.47
N TRP A 682 -13.31 11.85 -21.19
CA TRP A 682 -14.12 12.96 -20.67
C TRP A 682 -15.26 12.46 -19.79
N PHE A 683 -15.89 11.33 -20.13
CA PHE A 683 -17.05 10.78 -19.41
C PHE A 683 -16.78 9.39 -18.80
N PRO A 684 -15.72 9.21 -17.97
CA PRO A 684 -15.28 7.89 -17.51
C PRO A 684 -16.33 7.17 -16.65
N THR A 685 -17.15 7.90 -15.88
CA THR A 685 -18.24 7.31 -15.09
C THR A 685 -19.32 6.70 -15.98
N MET A 686 -19.81 7.46 -16.97
CA MET A 686 -20.82 6.98 -17.93
C MET A 686 -20.33 5.80 -18.79
N VAL A 687 -19.02 5.65 -18.97
CA VAL A 687 -18.42 4.48 -19.68
C VAL A 687 -18.27 3.29 -18.74
N GLY A 688 -17.88 3.50 -17.48
CA GLY A 688 -17.76 2.44 -16.48
C GLY A 688 -19.06 1.67 -16.20
N ASP A 689 -20.22 2.31 -16.40
CA ASP A 689 -21.55 1.68 -16.22
C ASP A 689 -21.86 0.56 -17.23
N TRP A 690 -21.20 0.53 -18.41
CA TRP A 690 -21.49 -0.45 -19.47
C TRP A 690 -20.24 -1.07 -20.13
N ALA A 691 -19.04 -0.58 -19.84
CA ALA A 691 -17.79 -1.06 -20.42
C ALA A 691 -16.75 -1.47 -19.36
N PRO A 692 -15.85 -2.43 -19.68
CA PRO A 692 -14.79 -2.84 -18.75
C PRO A 692 -13.81 -1.70 -18.39
N ILE A 693 -13.34 -1.69 -17.14
CA ILE A 693 -12.38 -0.69 -16.62
C ILE A 693 -11.11 -0.56 -17.48
N TRP A 694 -10.65 -1.67 -18.09
CA TRP A 694 -9.46 -1.65 -18.95
C TRP A 694 -9.62 -0.73 -20.18
N LEU A 695 -10.84 -0.49 -20.65
CA LEU A 695 -11.11 0.38 -21.81
C LEU A 695 -10.67 1.83 -21.55
N ILE A 696 -10.83 2.32 -20.32
CA ILE A 696 -10.39 3.68 -19.93
C ILE A 696 -8.87 3.77 -20.00
N LYS A 697 -8.15 2.76 -19.48
CA LYS A 697 -6.68 2.74 -19.50
C LYS A 697 -6.10 2.54 -20.89
N VAL A 698 -6.72 1.71 -21.73
CA VAL A 698 -6.35 1.59 -23.15
C VAL A 698 -6.62 2.91 -23.89
N SER A 699 -7.74 3.58 -23.62
CA SER A 699 -8.04 4.89 -24.23
C SER A 699 -7.02 5.96 -23.84
N GLU A 700 -6.58 5.99 -22.57
CA GLU A 700 -5.52 6.88 -22.10
C GLU A 700 -4.20 6.69 -22.88
N ILE A 701 -3.79 5.44 -23.07
CA ILE A 701 -2.57 5.09 -23.80
C ILE A 701 -2.70 5.45 -25.29
N VAL A 702 -3.79 5.02 -25.94
CA VAL A 702 -4.03 5.26 -27.38
C VAL A 702 -4.14 6.75 -27.66
N HIS A 703 -4.87 7.52 -26.86
CA HIS A 703 -5.00 8.97 -27.01
C HIS A 703 -3.63 9.67 -26.92
N PHE A 704 -2.78 9.26 -25.98
CA PHE A 704 -1.45 9.85 -25.83
C PHE A 704 -0.48 9.45 -26.96
N MET A 705 -0.48 8.18 -27.40
CA MET A 705 0.35 7.72 -28.51
C MET A 705 -0.06 8.35 -29.84
N GLU A 706 -1.36 8.44 -30.11
CA GLU A 706 -1.91 9.08 -31.32
C GLU A 706 -1.63 10.60 -31.31
N ALA A 707 -1.69 11.27 -30.15
CA ALA A 707 -1.28 12.67 -30.04
C ALA A 707 0.20 12.90 -30.42
N ILE A 708 1.10 11.99 -30.05
CA ILE A 708 2.51 12.02 -30.50
C ILE A 708 2.59 11.80 -32.00
N LEU A 709 1.95 10.76 -32.52
CA LEU A 709 1.98 10.40 -33.94
C LEU A 709 1.45 11.55 -34.83
N ALA A 710 0.29 12.11 -34.50
CA ALA A 710 -0.31 13.24 -35.21
C ALA A 710 0.55 14.51 -35.14
N THR A 711 1.14 14.81 -33.98
CA THR A 711 2.04 15.97 -33.82
C THR A 711 3.31 15.81 -34.66
N LEU A 712 3.91 14.62 -34.66
CA LEU A 712 5.09 14.33 -35.48
C LEU A 712 4.76 14.32 -36.97
N ALA A 713 3.62 13.77 -37.39
CA ALA A 713 3.17 13.84 -38.78
C ALA A 713 3.02 15.28 -39.26
N ILE A 714 2.47 16.18 -38.42
CA ILE A 714 2.32 17.59 -38.77
C ILE A 714 3.67 18.32 -38.79
N LEU A 715 4.54 18.12 -37.80
CA LEU A 715 5.83 18.84 -37.70
C LEU A 715 6.90 18.33 -38.68
N VAL A 716 6.99 17.02 -38.90
CA VAL A 716 8.06 16.39 -39.69
C VAL A 716 7.66 16.29 -41.16
N TRP A 717 6.40 15.95 -41.45
CA TRP A 717 5.94 15.66 -42.81
C TRP A 717 5.17 16.84 -43.40
N HIS A 718 4.03 17.25 -42.82
CA HIS A 718 3.20 18.34 -43.37
C HIS A 718 3.95 19.69 -43.44
N TRP A 719 4.58 20.13 -42.34
CA TRP A 719 5.36 21.38 -42.33
C TRP A 719 6.59 21.33 -43.25
N PHE A 720 7.14 20.15 -43.54
CA PHE A 720 8.18 20.04 -44.55
C PHE A 720 7.66 20.45 -45.92
N PHE A 721 6.53 19.91 -46.37
CA PHE A 721 5.96 20.24 -47.68
C PHE A 721 5.47 21.68 -47.80
N VAL A 722 4.98 22.29 -46.71
CA VAL A 722 4.39 23.64 -46.72
C VAL A 722 5.39 24.76 -46.41
N ILE A 723 6.43 24.51 -45.60
CA ILE A 723 7.35 25.54 -45.05
C ILE A 723 8.80 25.28 -45.46
N PHE A 724 9.33 24.07 -45.22
CA PHE A 724 10.77 23.80 -45.31
C PHE A 724 11.25 23.28 -46.67
N ARG A 725 10.35 22.83 -47.55
CA ARG A 725 10.65 22.43 -48.93
C ARG A 725 11.33 23.61 -49.65
N PRO A 726 12.51 23.44 -50.28
CA PRO A 726 13.26 24.57 -50.85
C PRO A 726 12.53 25.38 -51.94
N SER A 727 11.55 24.79 -52.64
CA SER A 727 10.66 25.52 -53.56
C SER A 727 9.66 26.43 -52.83
N GLU A 728 9.21 26.01 -51.64
CA GLU A 728 8.19 26.71 -50.88
C GLU A 728 8.75 27.78 -49.97
N TYR A 729 10.01 27.67 -49.57
CA TYR A 729 10.60 28.57 -48.60
C TYR A 729 10.34 30.06 -48.91
N PRO A 730 9.85 30.86 -47.94
CA PRO A 730 9.66 30.51 -46.53
C PRO A 730 8.33 29.81 -46.19
N MET A 731 7.32 29.83 -47.08
CA MET A 731 6.14 28.96 -47.04
C MET A 731 5.30 29.09 -48.32
N SER A 732 4.45 28.11 -48.60
CA SER A 732 3.36 28.25 -49.57
C SER A 732 2.24 29.14 -49.02
N PHE A 733 1.71 30.07 -49.83
CA PHE A 733 0.59 30.93 -49.42
C PHE A 733 -0.78 30.31 -49.64
N THR A 734 -0.85 29.14 -50.28
CA THR A 734 -2.11 28.51 -50.72
C THR A 734 -3.04 28.14 -49.56
N TRP A 735 -2.50 27.86 -48.37
CA TRP A 735 -3.30 27.65 -47.15
C TRP A 735 -3.92 28.94 -46.57
N THR A 736 -3.46 30.13 -47.00
CA THR A 736 -3.93 31.43 -46.47
C THR A 736 -4.94 32.14 -47.38
N ASP A 737 -4.76 32.10 -48.71
CA ASP A 737 -5.66 32.77 -49.66
C ASP A 737 -6.37 31.81 -50.63
N GLY A 738 -6.01 30.53 -50.62
CA GLY A 738 -6.59 29.48 -51.47
C GLY A 738 -6.00 29.40 -52.88
N ASN A 739 -5.05 30.27 -53.24
CA ASN A 739 -4.54 30.37 -54.62
C ASN A 739 -3.06 30.00 -54.72
N MET A 740 -2.63 29.76 -55.95
CA MET A 740 -1.26 29.37 -56.32
C MET A 740 -0.89 30.05 -57.64
N THR A 741 0.38 30.33 -57.93
CA THR A 741 0.75 30.88 -59.25
C THR A 741 0.62 29.82 -60.34
N LEU A 742 0.36 30.22 -61.58
CA LEU A 742 0.22 29.29 -62.72
C LEU A 742 1.46 28.41 -62.92
N GLU A 743 2.65 29.01 -62.92
CA GLU A 743 3.94 28.30 -63.01
C GLU A 743 4.08 27.21 -61.93
N HIS A 744 3.75 27.56 -60.68
CA HIS A 744 3.84 26.65 -59.55
C HIS A 744 2.73 25.57 -59.60
N TYR A 745 1.54 25.92 -60.07
CA TYR A 745 0.45 24.98 -60.32
C TYR A 745 0.79 23.94 -61.38
N ARG A 746 1.46 24.35 -62.46
CA ARG A 746 1.97 23.43 -63.47
C ARG A 746 3.04 22.50 -62.89
N HIS A 747 4.02 23.05 -62.17
CA HIS A 747 5.08 22.26 -61.55
C HIS A 747 4.55 21.15 -60.61
N HIS A 748 3.50 21.42 -59.84
CA HIS A 748 2.93 20.46 -58.89
C HIS A 748 1.76 19.62 -59.42
N HIS A 749 0.98 20.11 -60.39
CA HIS A 749 -0.29 19.49 -60.83
C HIS A 749 -0.46 19.47 -62.35
N GLU A 750 0.63 19.25 -63.10
CA GLU A 750 0.62 19.27 -64.58
C GLU A 750 -0.46 18.37 -65.21
N ARG A 751 -0.72 17.14 -64.70
CA ARG A 751 -1.81 16.30 -65.25
C ARG A 751 -3.17 16.94 -65.03
N HIS A 752 -3.37 17.65 -63.92
CA HIS A 752 -4.63 18.34 -63.67
C HIS A 752 -4.81 19.55 -64.58
N PHE A 753 -3.75 20.33 -64.79
CA PHE A 753 -3.76 21.44 -65.75
C PHE A 753 -4.05 20.97 -67.17
N ARG A 754 -3.42 19.87 -67.60
CA ARG A 754 -3.70 19.17 -68.87
C ARG A 754 -5.17 18.76 -69.01
N ARG A 755 -5.77 18.16 -67.97
CA ARG A 755 -7.20 17.80 -67.96
C ARG A 755 -8.11 19.03 -68.12
N ILE A 756 -7.80 20.14 -67.47
CA ILE A 756 -8.54 21.41 -67.58
C ILE A 756 -8.48 21.97 -69.01
N ILE A 757 -7.32 21.89 -69.69
CA ILE A 757 -7.16 22.33 -71.07
C ILE A 757 -8.06 21.52 -72.02
N LEU A 758 -8.07 20.19 -71.90
CA LEU A 758 -8.90 19.32 -72.74
C LEU A 758 -10.39 19.55 -72.48
N GLU A 759 -10.81 19.64 -71.23
CA GLU A 759 -12.21 19.92 -70.87
C GLU A 759 -12.69 21.26 -71.44
N TRP A 760 -11.82 22.28 -71.44
CA TRP A 760 -12.11 23.59 -72.04
C TRP A 760 -12.20 23.53 -73.57
N TYR A 761 -11.33 22.75 -74.23
CA TYR A 761 -11.42 22.49 -75.67
C TYR A 761 -12.73 21.80 -76.05
N GLU A 762 -13.08 20.71 -75.34
CA GLU A 762 -14.34 19.99 -75.55
C GLU A 762 -15.56 20.87 -75.33
N PHE A 763 -15.54 21.73 -74.31
CA PHE A 763 -16.64 22.66 -74.03
C PHE A 763 -16.80 23.74 -75.12
N ASN A 764 -15.70 24.34 -75.58
CA ASN A 764 -15.75 25.39 -76.60
C ASN A 764 -16.14 24.88 -78.01
N HIS A 765 -16.02 23.57 -78.27
CA HIS A 765 -16.38 22.95 -79.54
C HIS A 765 -17.69 22.14 -79.47
N GLU A 766 -18.50 22.32 -78.43
CA GLU A 766 -19.77 21.60 -78.18
C GLU A 766 -19.64 20.07 -78.05
N LYS A 767 -18.43 19.57 -77.81
CA LYS A 767 -18.07 18.13 -77.73
C LYS A 767 -18.14 17.55 -76.32
N HIS A 768 -18.28 18.40 -75.29
CA HIS A 768 -18.25 17.97 -73.90
C HIS A 768 -19.53 17.18 -73.51
N PRO A 769 -19.41 15.94 -72.97
CA PRO A 769 -20.52 14.97 -72.85
C PRO A 769 -21.68 15.34 -71.89
N ARG A 770 -21.61 16.50 -71.23
CA ARG A 770 -22.68 17.06 -70.38
C ARG A 770 -23.03 18.51 -70.70
N ASN A 771 -22.45 19.08 -71.76
CA ASN A 771 -22.54 20.50 -72.16
C ASN A 771 -22.38 21.52 -70.99
N LYS A 772 -21.57 21.15 -69.99
CA LYS A 772 -21.35 21.91 -68.75
C LYS A 772 -19.99 21.55 -68.16
N LEU A 773 -19.18 22.57 -67.88
CA LEU A 773 -17.89 22.45 -67.20
C LEU A 773 -18.00 21.79 -65.81
N THR A 774 -16.95 21.08 -65.41
CA THR A 774 -16.73 20.59 -64.04
C THR A 774 -16.69 21.75 -63.05
N ASN A 775 -16.89 21.46 -61.76
CA ASN A 775 -16.82 22.51 -60.74
C ASN A 775 -15.40 23.09 -60.62
N TYR A 776 -14.36 22.30 -60.97
CA TYR A 776 -12.97 22.77 -61.05
C TYR A 776 -12.76 23.77 -62.18
N THR A 777 -13.09 23.41 -63.42
CA THR A 777 -12.88 24.30 -64.58
C THR A 777 -13.81 25.51 -64.52
N SER A 778 -15.01 25.37 -63.94
CA SER A 778 -15.89 26.51 -63.63
C SER A 778 -15.31 27.45 -62.56
N LEU A 779 -14.72 26.93 -61.48
CA LEU A 779 -14.05 27.73 -60.45
C LEU A 779 -12.81 28.44 -61.01
N PHE A 780 -12.05 27.74 -61.87
CA PHE A 780 -10.87 28.28 -62.52
C PHE A 780 -11.23 29.45 -63.44
N LYS A 781 -12.19 29.26 -64.35
CA LYS A 781 -12.74 30.32 -65.21
C LYS A 781 -13.17 31.55 -64.39
N LYS A 782 -14.03 31.35 -63.38
CA LYS A 782 -14.52 32.44 -62.51
C LYS A 782 -13.41 33.18 -61.77
N THR A 783 -12.33 32.49 -61.41
CA THR A 783 -11.19 33.12 -60.71
C THR A 783 -10.31 33.91 -61.67
N LEU A 784 -10.09 33.44 -62.91
CA LEU A 784 -9.41 34.22 -63.93
C LEU A 784 -10.21 35.47 -64.31
N GLU A 785 -11.51 35.32 -64.58
CA GLU A 785 -12.42 36.43 -64.92
C GLU A 785 -12.42 37.51 -63.81
N LYS A 786 -12.37 37.11 -62.54
CA LYS A 786 -12.28 38.01 -61.39
C LYS A 786 -10.94 38.77 -61.28
N ASN A 787 -9.88 38.29 -61.94
CA ASN A 787 -8.56 38.93 -61.97
C ASN A 787 -8.26 39.54 -63.36
N ASP A 788 -9.29 39.85 -64.15
CA ASP A 788 -9.19 40.43 -65.51
C ASP A 788 -8.43 39.56 -66.55
N PHE A 789 -8.35 38.24 -66.31
CA PHE A 789 -7.77 37.28 -67.24
C PHE A 789 -8.85 36.43 -67.93
N ASN A 790 -8.63 36.12 -69.22
CA ASN A 790 -9.47 35.19 -69.98
C ASN A 790 -8.79 33.82 -70.07
N LEU A 791 -9.55 32.75 -69.79
CA LEU A 791 -9.06 31.36 -69.77
C LEU A 791 -8.40 30.93 -71.09
N GLU A 792 -9.02 31.23 -72.23
CA GLU A 792 -8.46 30.91 -73.55
C GLU A 792 -7.10 31.59 -73.75
N ARG A 793 -7.00 32.88 -73.41
CA ARG A 793 -5.74 33.64 -73.52
C ARG A 793 -4.64 33.10 -72.61
N VAL A 794 -4.99 32.55 -71.45
CA VAL A 794 -4.02 31.91 -70.54
C VAL A 794 -3.55 30.57 -71.12
N ILE A 795 -4.47 29.72 -71.60
CA ILE A 795 -4.15 28.42 -72.22
C ILE A 795 -3.26 28.62 -73.45
N GLN A 796 -3.67 29.46 -74.40
CA GLN A 796 -2.86 29.80 -75.57
C GLN A 796 -1.52 30.44 -75.18
N GLY A 797 -1.48 31.21 -74.08
CA GLY A 797 -0.26 31.78 -73.53
C GLY A 797 0.73 30.75 -73.02
N GLU A 798 0.27 29.59 -72.52
CA GLU A 798 1.14 28.49 -72.08
C GLU A 798 1.52 27.56 -73.24
N LEU A 799 0.57 27.23 -74.14
CA LEU A 799 0.84 26.43 -75.35
C LEU A 799 1.89 27.09 -76.27
N ASN A 800 1.99 28.42 -76.28
CA ASN A 800 3.02 29.12 -77.05
C ASN A 800 4.40 29.19 -76.34
N LYS A 801 4.48 28.89 -75.04
CA LYS A 801 5.75 28.86 -74.29
C LYS A 801 6.34 27.45 -74.19
N ASP A 802 5.48 26.44 -74.18
CA ASP A 802 5.84 25.07 -73.88
C ASP A 802 5.53 24.16 -75.09
N LEU A 803 6.59 23.76 -75.78
CA LEU A 803 6.50 22.93 -76.99
C LEU A 803 5.98 21.53 -76.68
N GLU A 804 6.33 20.94 -75.53
CA GLU A 804 5.88 19.60 -75.16
C GLU A 804 4.39 19.60 -74.81
N LEU A 805 3.93 20.60 -74.05
CA LEU A 805 2.51 20.80 -73.77
C LEU A 805 1.72 21.02 -75.06
N ARG A 806 2.29 21.77 -76.01
CA ARG A 806 1.65 22.03 -77.31
C ARG A 806 1.55 20.79 -78.18
N MET A 807 2.63 20.03 -78.35
CA MET A 807 2.61 18.78 -79.11
C MET A 807 1.61 17.78 -78.53
N TRP A 808 1.59 17.64 -77.20
CA TRP A 808 0.62 16.81 -76.49
C TRP A 808 -0.83 17.29 -76.69
N TYR A 809 -1.07 18.61 -76.67
CA TYR A 809 -2.40 19.18 -76.90
C TYR A 809 -2.89 18.96 -78.34
N GLU A 810 -2.02 19.18 -79.33
CA GLU A 810 -2.31 18.91 -80.74
C GLU A 810 -2.64 17.41 -80.95
N GLU A 811 -1.86 16.49 -80.37
CA GLU A 811 -2.10 15.04 -80.43
C GLU A 811 -3.43 14.61 -79.77
N GLU A 812 -3.72 15.06 -78.55
CA GLU A 812 -4.94 14.68 -77.84
C GLU A 812 -6.20 15.31 -78.45
N THR A 813 -6.12 16.55 -78.95
CA THR A 813 -7.26 17.15 -79.67
C THR A 813 -7.49 16.51 -81.03
N GLU A 814 -6.45 16.04 -81.72
CA GLU A 814 -6.61 15.20 -82.92
C GLU A 814 -7.32 13.88 -82.60
N LYS A 815 -6.91 13.16 -81.54
CA LYS A 815 -7.60 11.92 -81.08
C LYS A 815 -9.08 12.16 -80.76
N ILE A 816 -9.42 13.26 -80.08
CA ILE A 816 -10.82 13.64 -79.80
C ILE A 816 -11.59 13.86 -81.12
N ASN A 817 -10.98 14.53 -82.10
CA ASN A 817 -11.61 14.77 -83.41
C ASN A 817 -11.77 13.49 -84.23
N GLN A 818 -10.78 12.61 -84.27
CA GLN A 818 -10.85 11.31 -84.95
C GLN A 818 -11.95 10.43 -84.34
N LYS A 819 -11.98 10.30 -83.01
CA LYS A 819 -12.96 9.47 -82.28
C LYS A 819 -14.42 9.94 -82.47
N LEU A 820 -14.64 11.21 -82.78
CA LEU A 820 -15.94 11.79 -83.13
C LEU A 820 -16.27 11.72 -84.62
N SER A 821 -15.30 11.41 -85.49
CA SER A 821 -15.53 11.12 -86.91
C SER A 821 -15.84 9.64 -87.18
N GLU A 822 -15.55 8.76 -86.19
CA GLU A 822 -15.84 7.33 -86.21
C GLU A 822 -17.15 6.96 -85.48
N SER A 823 -17.86 7.95 -84.90
CA SER A 823 -19.10 7.80 -84.11
C SER A 823 -20.32 8.47 -84.78
#